data_AF-A0A7J8DVH0-F1
#
_entry.id   AF-A0A7J8DVH0-F1
#
_cell.length_a   1.000
_cell.length_b   1.000
_cell.length_c   1.000
_cell.angle_alpha   90.00
_cell.angle_beta   90.00
_cell.angle_gamma   90.00
#
_symmetry.space_group_name_H-M   'P 1'
#
loop_
_entity.id
_entity.type
_entity.pdbx_description
1 polymer ?
#
loop_
_entity_poly.entity_id
_entity_poly.type
_entity_poly.pdbx_seq_one_letter_code
_entity_poly.pdbx_strand_id
1 'polypeptide(L)'
;MDCSYHGYIAGFPNSLVSLNTCSGLRGTLQFKNISYGIEPMEAISGFMHIIYEEKDYNTNIPLLGDSDTYNYTNSEYQGRKSSERAEFFKLFPRYLEMYIVVDKNLFDYMGSDIKTVTQKVIQIIGFVNTMLTQLKLTVVISSIEIWSNKNKISTMGNPNNILFRFLEWKSKRFFQPYHTAYLLAFKKKLSFIGATFPGQICNKNYAAGVALFPEGSSLESFTVSIVQLLGLNVGLNFDNSDTCYCSGDVCTMSPEALHSGGVKDFSTCNLDEFKYFASDSGLDCLNKILHDMPVYKLQKICGNGKLEQGEQCDCGTLETCTHKDCCDPRTCTIKGSKVCGSGECCTQKCTLKPVGILCRKSFDKDCDFIEYCNGFTPHCVPDTFARNGEPCDSGNAHCYEGRCRTFDKQCRNLIGGASRGAPFTCFDEINSRGDRYGNCGSDYCAFSNLLCGKLVCAWPHKALISRANLSVIYTHVREDICVSTFLQSGRLLKGTPTTISKPEDRDETFVEDGTTCGPEMFCVNFTCKEIKTQVDFKACHNSFHCNDSGDTGVMKTTAKSKPNGKGKDSYQCRHHWACRFGKSIQICNNFNHCHCKEGFVPPDCEAMKGEFGSIDDGHSILTTKSSLERRSATSPKRQFQLIFYISLPVLIITAAVLIKQGKIRELCYRSDTESERSVSEESSSNSRLSSSVSNSL
;
A
#
# COMPACT_ATOMS: atom_id res chain seq x y z
N MET A 1 16.05 7.85 -5.71
CA MET A 1 17.17 7.09 -5.13
C MET A 1 16.97 7.09 -3.65
N ASP A 2 16.97 5.92 -3.02
CA ASP A 2 17.03 5.87 -1.57
C ASP A 2 18.33 6.50 -1.15
N CYS A 3 18.21 7.58 -0.41
CA CYS A 3 19.37 8.31 0.04
C CYS A 3 19.45 8.34 1.55
N SER A 4 18.48 7.76 2.27
CA SER A 4 18.51 7.60 3.72
C SER A 4 18.78 6.14 4.07
N TYR A 5 19.87 5.88 4.77
CA TYR A 5 20.39 4.56 5.12
C TYR A 5 20.49 4.45 6.64
N HIS A 6 20.07 3.32 7.18
CA HIS A 6 20.20 3.00 8.61
C HIS A 6 20.85 1.64 8.77
N GLY A 7 21.68 1.45 9.79
CA GLY A 7 22.36 0.19 10.00
C GLY A 7 23.27 0.19 11.21
N TYR A 8 24.29 -0.66 11.16
CA TYR A 8 25.29 -0.86 12.22
C TYR A 8 26.68 -0.61 11.66
N ILE A 9 27.61 -0.16 12.50
CA ILE A 9 29.00 0.08 12.09
C ILE A 9 29.73 -1.27 12.13
N ALA A 10 30.29 -1.68 10.98
CA ALA A 10 31.01 -2.95 10.87
C ALA A 10 32.16 -3.03 11.88
N GLY A 11 32.21 -4.12 12.65
CA GLY A 11 33.23 -4.34 13.69
C GLY A 11 32.90 -3.75 15.08
N PHE A 12 31.80 -3.00 15.22
CA PHE A 12 31.37 -2.44 16.51
C PHE A 12 29.97 -2.97 16.88
N PRO A 13 29.86 -4.02 17.72
CA PRO A 13 28.57 -4.51 18.18
C PRO A 13 27.83 -3.42 18.96
N ASN A 14 26.50 -3.35 18.82
CA ASN A 14 25.62 -2.35 19.44
C ASN A 14 25.91 -0.89 19.03
N SER A 15 26.43 -0.67 17.82
CA SER A 15 26.54 0.67 17.19
C SER A 15 25.37 0.94 16.26
N LEU A 16 24.99 2.19 16.07
CA LEU A 16 23.95 2.58 15.11
C LEU A 16 24.49 3.64 14.16
N VAL A 17 24.01 3.60 12.92
CA VAL A 17 24.32 4.62 11.92
C VAL A 17 23.05 5.04 11.19
N SER A 18 22.88 6.35 11.01
CA SER A 18 21.90 6.94 10.09
C SER A 18 22.64 7.86 9.13
N LEU A 19 22.56 7.60 7.83
CA LEU A 19 23.25 8.36 6.78
C LEU A 19 22.26 8.82 5.71
N ASN A 20 22.35 10.09 5.34
CA ASN A 20 21.66 10.68 4.22
C ASN A 20 22.66 11.06 3.12
N THR A 21 22.38 10.70 1.86
CA THR A 21 23.20 10.99 0.67
C THR A 21 22.47 11.89 -0.34
N CYS A 22 21.27 12.38 -0.01
CA CYS A 22 20.37 13.09 -0.92
C CYS A 22 20.95 14.44 -1.37
N SER A 23 21.87 15.01 -0.59
CA SER A 23 22.55 16.28 -0.86
C SER A 23 23.93 16.28 -0.19
N GLY A 24 24.76 15.31 -0.61
CA GLY A 24 26.04 14.97 0.03
C GLY A 24 25.86 13.97 1.18
N LEU A 25 26.95 13.31 1.59
CA LEU A 25 26.95 12.41 2.74
C LEU A 25 26.79 13.23 4.02
N ARG A 26 25.69 12.99 4.74
CA ARG A 26 25.36 13.57 6.03
C ARG A 26 24.89 12.46 6.95
N GLY A 27 24.96 12.63 8.26
CA GLY A 27 24.38 11.66 9.19
C GLY A 27 25.10 11.57 10.51
N THR A 28 24.73 10.60 11.33
CA THR A 28 25.36 10.40 12.64
C THR A 28 25.77 8.93 12.81
N LEU A 29 26.94 8.76 13.41
CA LEU A 29 27.50 7.50 13.86
C LEU A 29 27.40 7.43 15.39
N GLN A 30 26.58 6.53 15.91
CA GLN A 30 26.41 6.31 17.34
C GLN A 30 27.18 5.07 17.77
N PHE A 31 28.13 5.26 18.67
CA PHE A 31 28.80 4.21 19.42
C PHE A 31 28.17 4.09 20.81
N LYS A 32 28.72 3.23 21.67
CA LYS A 32 28.16 2.97 22.99
C LYS A 32 27.96 4.25 23.85
N ASN A 33 28.94 5.16 23.85
CA ASN A 33 28.97 6.33 24.75
C ASN A 33 29.27 7.65 24.04
N ILE A 34 29.38 7.62 22.71
CA ILE A 34 29.83 8.77 21.91
C ILE A 34 29.14 8.76 20.55
N SER A 35 28.80 9.94 20.06
CA SER A 35 28.18 10.15 18.76
C SER A 35 29.05 11.06 17.92
N TYR A 36 29.10 10.79 16.62
CA TYR A 36 29.79 11.64 15.65
C TYR A 36 28.85 12.07 14.54
N GLY A 37 28.79 13.37 14.26
CA GLY A 37 28.09 13.92 13.09
C GLY A 37 29.00 13.91 11.86
N ILE A 38 28.41 13.70 10.70
CA ILE A 38 29.03 13.80 9.37
C ILE A 38 28.25 14.85 8.59
N GLU A 39 28.95 15.85 8.04
CA GLU A 39 28.35 16.86 7.17
C GLU A 39 29.27 17.21 5.98
N PRO A 40 28.74 17.68 4.84
CA PRO A 40 29.54 18.05 3.67
C PRO A 40 30.10 19.47 3.85
N MET A 41 31.35 19.70 3.47
CA MET A 41 31.93 21.05 3.50
C MET A 41 31.52 21.85 2.26
N GLU A 42 30.58 22.79 2.41
CA GLU A 42 30.03 23.57 1.28
C GLU A 42 31.04 24.57 0.64
N ALA A 43 32.20 24.80 1.25
CA ALA A 43 33.14 25.86 0.88
C ALA A 43 34.37 25.44 0.02
N ILE A 44 34.57 24.15 -0.30
CA ILE A 44 35.78 23.67 -0.98
C ILE A 44 35.44 22.73 -2.16
N SER A 45 36.06 22.96 -3.32
CA SER A 45 35.93 22.08 -4.49
C SER A 45 36.63 20.74 -4.22
N GLY A 46 35.84 19.72 -3.89
CA GLY A 46 36.26 18.37 -3.54
C GLY A 46 35.25 17.79 -2.55
N PHE A 47 34.80 16.55 -2.75
CA PHE A 47 33.83 15.87 -1.89
C PHE A 47 34.42 15.59 -0.49
N MET A 48 34.66 16.64 0.31
CA MET A 48 35.17 16.57 1.67
C MET A 48 34.02 16.65 2.67
N HIS A 49 34.08 15.77 3.67
CA HIS A 49 33.12 15.70 4.77
C HIS A 49 33.84 15.99 6.07
N ILE A 50 33.21 16.79 6.93
CA ILE A 50 33.67 16.98 8.30
C ILE A 50 33.01 15.90 9.16
N ILE A 51 33.83 15.25 9.98
CA ILE A 51 33.37 14.35 11.04
C ILE A 51 33.69 15.04 12.36
N TYR A 52 32.68 15.27 13.19
CA TYR A 52 32.85 15.95 14.48
C TYR A 52 32.12 15.18 15.57
N GLU A 53 32.66 15.23 16.78
CA GLU A 53 32.00 14.67 17.96
C GLU A 53 30.77 15.51 18.31
N GLU A 54 29.61 14.87 18.41
CA GLU A 54 28.35 15.52 18.75
C GLU A 54 28.30 15.70 20.28
N LYS A 55 28.66 16.89 20.76
CA LYS A 55 28.67 17.25 22.19
C LYS A 55 27.40 18.01 22.56
N ASP A 56 26.67 17.57 23.58
CA ASP A 56 25.58 18.33 24.18
C ASP A 56 26.13 19.26 25.27
N TYR A 57 25.66 20.51 25.29
CA TYR A 57 26.05 21.47 26.33
C TYR A 57 25.16 21.26 27.56
N ASN A 58 25.78 20.82 28.66
CA ASN A 58 25.14 20.57 29.96
C ASN A 58 24.27 21.76 30.42
N THR A 59 22.97 21.66 30.16
CA THR A 59 21.96 22.57 30.70
C THR A 59 20.97 21.71 31.47
N ASN A 60 20.88 21.91 32.79
CA ASN A 60 19.92 21.20 33.65
C ASN A 60 18.50 21.54 33.19
N ILE A 61 17.86 20.64 32.44
CA ILE A 61 16.48 20.78 31.96
C ILE A 61 15.59 19.87 32.83
N PRO A 62 14.71 20.43 33.67
CA PRO A 62 13.68 19.64 34.37
C PRO A 62 12.72 19.03 33.34
N LEU A 63 12.40 17.73 33.48
CA LEU A 63 11.59 17.03 32.47
C LEU A 63 10.09 17.11 32.68
N LEU A 64 9.64 17.32 33.91
CA LEU A 64 8.26 17.59 34.25
C LEU A 64 8.23 18.47 35.49
N GLY A 65 7.26 19.38 35.56
CA GLY A 65 7.04 20.15 36.77
C GLY A 65 6.48 19.20 37.81
N ASP A 66 7.14 19.09 38.95
CA ASP A 66 6.47 18.79 40.21
C ASP A 66 5.36 19.83 40.38
N SER A 67 4.17 19.49 39.90
CA SER A 67 2.94 20.17 40.26
C SER A 67 1.86 19.11 40.24
N ASP A 68 1.40 18.79 41.44
CA ASP A 68 0.23 18.04 41.93
C ASP A 68 -1.08 18.11 41.11
N THR A 69 -1.04 18.15 39.78
CA THR A 69 -2.19 18.40 38.89
C THR A 69 -2.58 17.17 38.05
N TYR A 70 -1.83 16.06 38.15
CA TYR A 70 -2.24 14.75 37.63
C TYR A 70 -2.87 13.85 38.70
N ASN A 71 -3.21 14.40 39.88
CA ASN A 71 -3.83 13.67 40.99
C ASN A 71 -5.36 13.86 41.09
N TYR A 72 -6.06 14.12 39.99
CA TYR A 72 -7.53 14.19 40.01
C TYR A 72 -8.20 13.50 38.81
N THR A 73 -8.16 12.17 38.81
CA THR A 73 -9.34 11.27 38.75
C THR A 73 -8.84 9.83 38.88
N ASN A 74 -8.15 9.57 40.00
CA ASN A 74 -7.95 8.21 40.50
C ASN A 74 -9.24 7.81 41.26
N SER A 75 -10.29 7.49 40.51
CA SER A 75 -11.48 6.85 41.07
C SER A 75 -12.22 6.03 40.02
N GLU A 76 -11.50 5.11 39.38
CA GLU A 76 -11.96 3.81 38.89
C GLU A 76 -10.73 3.14 38.28
N TYR A 77 -10.49 1.86 38.56
CA TYR A 77 -9.23 1.11 38.34
C TYR A 77 -8.16 1.25 39.44
N GLN A 78 -8.56 1.29 40.72
CA GLN A 78 -7.82 0.51 41.72
C GLN A 78 -8.26 -0.94 41.65
N GLY A 79 -7.63 -1.67 40.74
CA GLY A 79 -7.53 -3.12 40.79
C GLY A 79 -6.05 -3.47 40.70
N ARG A 80 -5.37 -3.54 41.85
CA ARG A 80 -4.12 -4.31 41.96
C ARG A 80 -4.44 -5.74 41.55
N LYS A 81 -4.31 -6.06 40.26
CA LYS A 81 -4.05 -7.43 39.83
C LYS A 81 -2.55 -7.61 39.93
N SER A 82 -2.20 -8.49 40.85
CA SER A 82 -0.90 -9.15 41.00
C SER A 82 -0.10 -9.21 39.70
N SER A 83 1.21 -9.00 39.83
CA SER A 83 2.25 -9.32 38.85
C SER A 83 2.03 -10.70 38.23
N GLU A 84 1.22 -10.76 37.17
CA GLU A 84 1.14 -11.86 36.23
C GLU A 84 2.09 -11.51 35.11
N ARG A 85 3.24 -12.16 35.18
CA ARG A 85 4.38 -12.12 34.27
C ARG A 85 3.88 -12.03 32.82
N ALA A 86 4.13 -10.90 32.17
CA ALA A 86 3.74 -10.63 30.79
C ALA A 86 4.12 -11.81 29.88
N GLU A 87 3.10 -12.52 29.38
CA GLU A 87 3.25 -13.53 28.35
C GLU A 87 3.94 -12.90 27.13
N PHE A 88 4.76 -13.66 26.41
CA PHE A 88 5.60 -13.14 25.32
C PHE A 88 4.74 -12.64 24.15
N PHE A 89 4.31 -11.37 24.21
CA PHE A 89 3.68 -10.67 23.09
C PHE A 89 4.70 -10.48 21.96
N LYS A 90 4.44 -11.13 20.82
CA LYS A 90 5.16 -10.83 19.58
C LYS A 90 4.62 -9.50 19.06
N LEU A 91 5.35 -8.40 19.32
CA LEU A 91 5.07 -7.12 18.70
C LEU A 91 5.09 -7.29 17.16
N PHE A 92 4.15 -6.68 16.46
CA PHE A 92 4.11 -6.61 15.00
C PHE A 92 4.59 -5.23 14.53
N PRO A 93 5.21 -5.11 13.35
CA PRO A 93 5.51 -3.81 12.77
C PRO A 93 4.25 -2.95 12.63
N ARG A 94 4.25 -1.75 13.21
CA ARG A 94 3.16 -0.77 13.11
C ARG A 94 3.67 0.51 12.47
N TYR A 95 2.81 1.19 11.72
CA TYR A 95 3.15 2.45 11.05
C TYR A 95 2.37 3.60 11.67
N LEU A 96 3.08 4.64 12.11
CA LEU A 96 2.51 5.87 12.66
C LEU A 96 2.67 7.01 11.67
N GLU A 97 1.61 7.33 10.93
CA GLU A 97 1.60 8.52 10.08
C GLU A 97 1.59 9.82 10.91
N MET A 98 2.61 10.65 10.70
CA MET A 98 2.82 11.88 11.45
C MET A 98 2.78 13.11 10.55
N TYR A 99 1.98 14.10 10.95
CA TYR A 99 1.97 15.45 10.39
C TYR A 99 2.93 16.35 11.17
N ILE A 100 3.97 16.88 10.53
CA ILE A 100 5.02 17.65 11.20
C ILE A 100 4.88 19.13 10.88
N VAL A 101 4.87 19.97 11.90
CA VAL A 101 4.84 21.42 11.79
C VAL A 101 6.11 22.01 12.39
N VAL A 102 6.82 22.86 11.66
CA VAL A 102 8.01 23.56 12.13
C VAL A 102 7.67 25.04 12.34
N ASP A 103 7.89 25.53 13.56
CA ASP A 103 7.66 26.94 13.89
C ASP A 103 8.72 27.87 13.27
N LYS A 104 8.36 29.14 13.13
CA LYS A 104 9.19 30.19 12.52
C LYS A 104 10.55 30.32 13.19
N ASN A 105 10.58 30.29 14.51
CA ASN A 105 11.82 30.47 15.25
C ASN A 105 12.77 29.28 15.03
N LEU A 106 12.24 28.05 14.96
CA LEU A 106 13.01 26.86 14.66
C LEU A 106 13.47 26.85 13.20
N PHE A 107 12.62 27.27 12.27
CA PHE A 107 13.00 27.49 10.87
C PHE A 107 14.19 28.45 10.76
N ASP A 108 14.14 29.57 11.49
CA ASP A 108 15.22 30.56 11.47
C ASP A 108 16.53 29.98 12.02
N TYR A 109 16.44 29.32 13.17
CA TYR A 109 17.58 28.69 13.83
C TYR A 109 18.22 27.58 13.00
N MET A 110 17.43 26.77 12.29
CA MET A 110 17.92 25.63 11.52
C MET A 110 18.55 26.00 10.17
N GLY A 111 18.59 27.28 9.81
CA GLY A 111 19.28 27.80 8.62
C GLY A 111 18.41 28.67 7.70
N SER A 112 17.14 28.94 8.07
CA SER A 112 16.23 29.83 7.32
C SER A 112 16.01 29.45 5.84
N ASP A 113 16.29 28.20 5.47
CA ASP A 113 16.09 27.67 4.12
C ASP A 113 15.17 26.45 4.18
N ILE A 114 14.12 26.45 3.35
CA ILE A 114 13.07 25.42 3.37
C ILE A 114 13.68 24.05 3.08
N LYS A 115 14.60 23.94 2.11
CA LYS A 115 15.20 22.66 1.73
C LYS A 115 16.08 22.13 2.86
N THR A 116 16.92 22.98 3.44
CA THR A 116 17.81 22.64 4.56
C THR A 116 17.03 22.18 5.80
N VAL A 117 16.00 22.93 6.18
CA VAL A 117 15.14 22.59 7.33
C VAL A 117 14.38 21.29 7.06
N THR A 118 13.86 21.09 5.85
CA THR A 118 13.18 19.84 5.47
C THR A 118 14.12 18.63 5.57
N GLN A 119 15.37 18.75 5.11
CA GLN A 119 16.36 17.69 5.23
C GLN A 119 16.70 17.37 6.69
N LYS A 120 16.86 18.38 7.56
CA LYS A 120 17.08 18.19 9.00
C LYS A 120 15.89 17.51 9.67
N VAL A 121 14.66 17.85 9.32
CA VAL A 121 13.44 17.17 9.82
C VAL A 121 13.41 15.70 9.38
N ILE A 122 13.72 15.41 8.13
CA ILE A 122 13.79 14.01 7.64
C ILE A 122 14.87 13.23 8.39
N GLN A 123 16.03 13.84 8.64
CA GLN A 123 17.12 13.24 9.43
C GLN A 123 16.67 12.95 10.86
N ILE A 124 16.00 13.89 11.54
CA ILE A 124 15.41 13.67 12.87
C ILE A 124 14.46 12.46 12.88
N ILE A 125 13.55 12.36 11.90
CA ILE A 125 12.61 11.22 11.82
C ILE A 125 13.33 9.91 11.52
N GLY A 126 14.44 9.93 10.77
CA GLY A 126 15.33 8.77 10.61
C GLY A 126 15.86 8.26 11.94
N PHE A 127 16.34 9.16 12.81
CA PHE A 127 16.78 8.79 14.16
C PHE A 127 15.64 8.30 15.05
N VAL A 128 14.47 8.96 15.01
CA VAL A 128 13.27 8.52 15.73
C VAL A 128 12.92 7.07 15.35
N ASN A 129 12.91 6.76 14.05
CA ASN A 129 12.62 5.40 13.58
C ASN A 129 13.67 4.38 14.04
N THR A 130 14.94 4.77 14.06
CA THR A 130 16.02 3.92 14.56
C THR A 130 15.78 3.55 16.03
N MET A 131 15.48 4.54 16.88
CA MET A 131 15.20 4.31 18.31
C MET A 131 13.92 3.50 18.55
N LEU A 132 12.85 3.74 17.76
CA LEU A 132 11.57 3.03 17.91
C LEU A 132 11.58 1.58 17.36
N THR A 133 12.68 1.12 16.78
CA THR A 133 12.80 -0.24 16.23
C THR A 133 12.51 -1.33 17.28
N GLN A 134 12.93 -1.13 18.54
CA GLN A 134 12.67 -2.07 19.64
C GLN A 134 11.18 -2.23 19.96
N LEU A 135 10.39 -1.19 19.70
CA LEU A 135 8.94 -1.21 19.83
C LEU A 135 8.23 -1.72 18.56
N LYS A 136 8.99 -2.02 17.49
CA LYS A 136 8.45 -2.32 16.15
C LYS A 136 7.46 -1.27 15.66
N LEU A 137 7.72 -0.01 15.99
CA LEU A 137 6.92 1.14 15.56
C LEU A 137 7.74 1.97 14.57
N THR A 138 7.16 2.30 13.42
CA THR A 138 7.80 3.11 12.38
C THR A 138 6.97 4.36 12.11
N VAL A 139 7.54 5.52 12.34
CA VAL A 139 6.98 6.82 11.99
C VAL A 139 7.13 7.05 10.48
N VAL A 140 6.00 7.37 9.84
CA VAL A 140 5.93 7.74 8.42
C VAL A 140 5.52 9.20 8.34
N ILE A 141 6.30 10.01 7.61
CA ILE A 141 6.00 11.45 7.46
C ILE A 141 4.81 11.60 6.50
N SER A 142 3.64 11.94 7.04
CA SER A 142 2.45 12.23 6.21
C SER A 142 2.64 13.52 5.41
N SER A 143 3.08 14.61 6.08
CA SER A 143 3.38 15.90 5.47
C SER A 143 4.23 16.76 6.41
N ILE A 144 4.97 17.72 5.83
CA ILE A 144 5.77 18.71 6.57
C ILE A 144 5.24 20.10 6.24
N GLU A 145 4.81 20.87 7.24
CA GLU A 145 4.41 22.26 7.11
C GLU A 145 5.40 23.17 7.86
N ILE A 146 6.03 24.10 7.14
CA ILE A 146 7.02 25.03 7.71
C ILE A 146 6.42 26.43 7.77
N TRP A 147 6.42 27.03 8.96
CA TRP A 147 5.95 28.41 9.16
C TRP A 147 7.06 29.42 8.91
N SER A 148 7.50 29.53 7.64
CA SER A 148 8.64 30.37 7.24
C SER A 148 8.41 31.88 7.37
N ASN A 149 7.15 32.35 7.37
CA ASN A 149 6.83 33.77 7.43
C ASN A 149 6.43 34.21 8.86
N LYS A 150 5.42 33.54 9.43
CA LYS A 150 4.88 33.82 10.76
C LYS A 150 4.21 32.58 11.34
N ASN A 151 4.32 32.40 12.65
CA ASN A 151 3.61 31.34 13.37
C ASN A 151 2.09 31.52 13.28
N LYS A 152 1.38 30.42 13.00
CA LYS A 152 -0.10 30.41 12.90
C LYS A 152 -0.79 30.33 14.26
N ILE A 153 -0.07 29.88 15.27
CA ILE A 153 -0.46 29.92 16.68
C ILE A 153 0.64 30.57 17.51
N SER A 154 0.30 31.07 18.70
CA SER A 154 1.32 31.54 19.63
C SER A 154 2.06 30.37 20.29
N THR A 155 3.37 30.27 20.03
CA THR A 155 4.30 29.30 20.64
C THR A 155 4.93 29.82 21.95
N MET A 156 4.34 30.84 22.56
CA MET A 156 4.78 31.42 23.84
C MET A 156 4.04 30.80 25.04
N GLY A 157 4.74 30.70 26.17
CA GLY A 157 4.19 30.18 27.44
C GLY A 157 4.52 28.71 27.70
N ASN A 158 3.74 28.11 28.62
CA ASN A 158 3.85 26.73 29.06
C ASN A 158 3.55 25.74 27.91
N PRO A 159 4.32 24.64 27.75
CA PRO A 159 4.09 23.64 26.70
C PRO A 159 2.66 23.09 26.63
N ASN A 160 1.99 22.87 27.76
CA ASN A 160 0.60 22.37 27.79
C ASN A 160 -0.38 23.37 27.16
N ASN A 161 -0.17 24.67 27.39
CA ASN A 161 -0.98 25.72 26.78
C ASN A 161 -0.72 25.83 25.27
N ILE A 162 0.52 25.57 24.84
CA ILE A 162 0.86 25.51 23.40
C ILE A 162 0.20 24.30 22.76
N LEU A 163 0.22 23.13 23.41
CA LEU A 163 -0.44 21.91 22.95
C LEU A 163 -1.95 22.11 22.78
N PHE A 164 -2.61 22.75 23.76
CA PHE A 164 -4.04 23.06 23.66
C PHE A 164 -4.37 23.93 22.43
N ARG A 165 -3.61 25.01 22.20
CA ARG A 165 -3.77 25.87 21.02
C ARG A 165 -3.47 25.12 19.73
N PHE A 166 -2.50 24.21 19.75
CA PHE A 166 -2.13 23.41 18.59
C PHE A 166 -3.23 22.41 18.23
N LEU A 167 -3.87 21.78 19.22
CA LEU A 167 -5.03 20.92 19.03
C LEU A 167 -6.24 21.69 18.48
N GLU A 168 -6.50 22.89 18.99
CA GLU A 168 -7.56 23.77 18.46
C GLU A 168 -7.27 24.20 17.01
N TRP A 169 -6.02 24.48 16.69
CA TRP A 169 -5.60 24.78 15.31
C TRP A 169 -5.72 23.57 14.38
N LYS A 170 -5.34 22.37 14.88
CA LYS A 170 -5.47 21.08 14.17
C LYS A 170 -6.94 20.79 13.85
N SER A 171 -7.85 20.95 14.80
CA SER A 171 -9.27 20.60 14.63
C SER A 171 -10.00 21.48 13.61
N LYS A 172 -9.54 22.72 13.40
CA LYS A 172 -10.13 23.67 12.44
C LYS A 172 -9.74 23.41 10.97
N ARG A 173 -8.80 22.50 10.69
CA ARG A 173 -8.37 22.18 9.33
C ARG A 173 -8.96 20.84 8.87
N PHE A 174 -9.79 20.87 7.84
CA PHE A 174 -10.14 19.70 7.04
C PHE A 174 -8.93 19.36 6.16
N PHE A 175 -8.27 18.21 6.34
CA PHE A 175 -7.71 17.29 5.31
C PHE A 175 -6.60 16.33 5.84
N GLN A 176 -6.61 15.12 5.27
CA GLN A 176 -5.67 13.97 5.35
C GLN A 176 -5.78 13.03 6.59
N PRO A 177 -5.74 11.69 6.40
CA PRO A 177 -5.92 10.70 7.46
C PRO A 177 -4.61 10.40 8.22
N TYR A 178 -3.93 11.40 8.77
CA TYR A 178 -2.77 11.15 9.62
C TYR A 178 -3.18 10.72 11.03
N HIS A 179 -2.33 9.90 11.69
CA HIS A 179 -2.61 9.39 13.03
C HIS A 179 -2.30 10.45 14.10
N THR A 180 -1.18 11.16 13.98
CA THR A 180 -0.75 12.17 14.97
C THR A 180 -0.13 13.41 14.32
N ALA A 181 -0.13 14.54 15.04
CA ALA A 181 0.52 15.77 14.59
C ALA A 181 1.53 16.29 15.61
N TYR A 182 2.71 16.69 15.17
CA TYR A 182 3.76 17.22 16.03
C TYR A 182 4.15 18.64 15.63
N LEU A 183 4.18 19.55 16.61
CA LEU A 183 4.75 20.89 16.46
C LEU A 183 6.16 20.89 17.03
N LEU A 184 7.14 21.19 16.17
CA LEU A 184 8.53 21.39 16.52
C LEU A 184 8.76 22.90 16.68
N ALA A 185 9.10 23.35 17.88
CA ALA A 185 9.23 24.78 18.16
C ALA A 185 10.54 25.11 18.89
N PHE A 186 11.15 26.23 18.56
CA PHE A 186 12.39 26.68 19.19
C PHE A 186 12.15 27.41 20.51
N LYS A 187 13.00 27.13 21.51
CA LYS A 187 13.02 27.84 22.80
C LYS A 187 14.45 28.10 23.26
N LYS A 188 14.73 29.39 23.52
CA LYS A 188 16.04 29.84 23.99
C LYS A 188 16.44 29.29 25.37
N LYS A 189 15.46 29.15 26.27
CA LYS A 189 15.66 28.58 27.61
C LYS A 189 14.57 27.56 27.85
N LEU A 190 14.96 26.30 28.06
CA LEU A 190 13.99 25.25 28.35
C LEU A 190 13.58 25.30 29.82
N SER A 191 12.28 25.12 30.02
CA SER A 191 11.72 24.65 31.28
C SER A 191 11.24 23.20 31.18
N PHE A 192 10.99 22.69 29.95
CA PHE A 192 10.45 21.35 29.67
C PHE A 192 10.80 20.91 28.23
N ILE A 193 10.89 19.60 27.98
CA ILE A 193 11.17 19.03 26.65
C ILE A 193 10.00 19.18 25.66
N GLY A 194 8.77 19.35 26.17
CA GLY A 194 7.56 19.40 25.37
C GLY A 194 6.29 19.10 26.15
N ALA A 195 5.20 18.82 25.43
CA ALA A 195 3.92 18.37 25.99
C ALA A 195 3.18 17.45 25.02
N THR A 196 2.44 16.49 25.57
CA THR A 196 1.65 15.52 24.82
C THR A 196 0.59 14.86 25.73
N PHE A 197 -0.37 14.12 25.18
CA PHE A 197 -1.38 13.39 25.96
C PHE A 197 -1.02 11.90 26.07
N PRO A 198 -0.64 11.40 27.27
CA PRO A 198 -0.20 10.01 27.42
C PRO A 198 -1.28 9.00 27.02
N GLY A 199 -0.89 7.97 26.28
CA GLY A 199 -1.77 6.88 25.85
C GLY A 199 -2.90 7.27 24.87
N GLN A 200 -2.86 8.47 24.28
CA GLN A 200 -3.93 8.98 23.42
C GLN A 200 -3.56 9.00 21.92
N ILE A 201 -2.55 8.24 21.48
CA ILE A 201 -2.07 8.25 20.08
C ILE A 201 -3.16 7.94 19.04
N CYS A 202 -4.16 7.14 19.39
CA CYS A 202 -5.28 6.79 18.51
C CYS A 202 -6.53 7.64 18.69
N ASN A 203 -6.55 8.54 19.68
CA ASN A 203 -7.66 9.46 19.88
C ASN A 203 -7.43 10.71 19.04
N LYS A 204 -8.20 10.87 17.95
CA LYS A 204 -8.02 11.99 16.99
C LYS A 204 -8.01 13.38 17.64
N ASN A 205 -8.74 13.55 18.74
CA ASN A 205 -8.86 14.81 19.47
C ASN A 205 -7.63 15.15 20.33
N TYR A 206 -6.84 14.15 20.72
CA TYR A 206 -5.70 14.30 21.64
C TYR A 206 -4.37 13.83 21.04
N ALA A 207 -4.38 13.15 19.88
CA ALA A 207 -3.20 12.67 19.16
C ALA A 207 -2.39 13.83 18.56
N ALA A 208 -1.67 14.54 19.41
CA ALA A 208 -0.72 15.56 19.04
C ALA A 208 0.38 15.72 20.10
N GLY A 209 1.53 16.24 19.69
CA GLY A 209 2.63 16.59 20.58
C GLY A 209 3.26 17.93 20.22
N VAL A 210 3.89 18.57 21.21
CA VAL A 210 4.72 19.77 21.02
C VAL A 210 6.10 19.44 21.53
N ALA A 211 7.11 19.40 20.66
CA ALA A 211 8.50 19.19 21.02
C ALA A 211 9.27 20.51 20.97
N LEU A 212 10.03 20.81 22.03
CA LEU A 212 10.74 22.07 22.17
C LEU A 212 12.24 21.87 21.94
N PHE A 213 12.79 22.60 20.97
CA PHE A 213 14.22 22.58 20.63
C PHE A 213 14.98 23.60 21.48
N PRO A 214 15.92 23.17 22.35
CA PRO A 214 16.78 24.07 23.12
C PRO A 214 17.81 24.78 22.26
N GLU A 215 18.14 26.02 22.61
CA GLU A 215 19.35 26.65 22.06
C GLU A 215 20.60 25.87 22.50
N GLY A 216 21.44 25.48 21.54
CA GLY A 216 22.72 24.80 21.81
C GLY A 216 22.65 23.28 21.93
N SER A 217 21.45 22.68 21.86
CA SER A 217 21.31 21.21 21.85
C SER A 217 21.57 20.60 20.48
N SER A 218 22.02 19.35 20.50
CA SER A 218 22.26 18.55 19.30
C SER A 218 20.96 18.06 18.64
N LEU A 219 21.03 17.62 17.38
CA LEU A 219 19.90 16.99 16.71
C LEU A 219 19.56 15.64 17.36
N GLU A 220 20.58 14.94 17.87
CA GLU A 220 20.39 13.73 18.67
C GLU A 220 19.56 14.00 19.93
N SER A 221 19.95 14.98 20.74
CA SER A 221 19.23 15.33 21.98
C SER A 221 17.77 15.72 21.69
N PHE A 222 17.54 16.48 20.62
CA PHE A 222 16.17 16.82 20.22
C PHE A 222 15.36 15.61 19.73
N THR A 223 16.02 14.65 19.08
CA THR A 223 15.39 13.39 18.70
C THR A 223 14.95 12.62 19.93
N VAL A 224 15.78 12.54 20.97
CA VAL A 224 15.43 11.88 22.23
C VAL A 224 14.17 12.51 22.83
N SER A 225 14.07 13.85 22.85
CA SER A 225 12.84 14.55 23.29
C SER A 225 11.60 14.12 22.51
N ILE A 226 11.70 13.99 21.19
CA ILE A 226 10.57 13.55 20.35
C ILE A 226 10.21 12.09 20.65
N VAL A 227 11.20 11.21 20.80
CA VAL A 227 10.99 9.79 21.12
C VAL A 227 10.34 9.64 22.49
N GLN A 228 10.76 10.40 23.50
CA GLN A 228 10.13 10.40 24.83
C GLN A 228 8.67 10.86 24.78
N LEU A 229 8.38 11.96 24.06
CA LEU A 229 7.01 12.43 23.87
C LEU A 229 6.16 11.41 23.08
N LEU A 230 6.74 10.75 22.07
CA LEU A 230 6.06 9.66 21.36
C LEU A 230 5.81 8.47 22.28
N GLY A 231 6.78 8.11 23.11
CA GLY A 231 6.68 7.09 24.15
C GLY A 231 5.48 7.34 25.05
N LEU A 232 5.37 8.55 25.61
CA LEU A 232 4.20 8.94 26.42
C LEU A 232 2.90 8.77 25.63
N ASN A 233 2.83 9.26 24.39
CA ASN A 233 1.64 9.13 23.53
C ASN A 233 1.22 7.68 23.30
N VAL A 234 2.18 6.75 23.21
CA VAL A 234 1.94 5.31 23.05
C VAL A 234 1.93 4.54 24.38
N GLY A 235 1.74 5.25 25.50
CA GLY A 235 1.45 4.66 26.81
C GLY A 235 2.68 4.26 27.64
N LEU A 236 3.88 4.71 27.29
CA LEU A 236 5.08 4.52 28.11
C LEU A 236 5.16 5.56 29.22
N ASN A 237 5.84 5.22 30.31
CA ASN A 237 6.20 6.17 31.37
C ASN A 237 7.72 6.45 31.39
N PHE A 238 8.12 7.50 32.12
CA PHE A 238 9.54 7.72 32.38
C PHE A 238 10.10 6.61 33.27
N ASP A 239 11.35 6.23 33.00
CA ASP A 239 12.02 5.18 33.75
C ASP A 239 12.33 5.64 35.17
N ASN A 240 12.05 4.75 36.14
CA ASN A 240 12.57 4.90 37.49
C ASN A 240 13.94 4.21 37.58
N SER A 241 14.98 4.97 37.90
CA SER A 241 16.38 4.52 37.94
C SER A 241 16.64 3.40 38.94
N ASP A 242 15.75 3.19 39.92
CA ASP A 242 15.91 2.16 40.94
C ASP A 242 15.33 0.79 40.54
N THR A 243 14.42 0.75 39.55
CA THR A 243 13.66 -0.48 39.21
C THR A 243 13.75 -0.92 37.76
N CYS A 244 14.09 -0.01 36.84
CA CYS A 244 14.07 -0.28 35.40
C CYS A 244 15.50 -0.31 34.83
N TYR A 245 15.80 -1.33 34.02
CA TYR A 245 17.14 -1.56 33.47
C TYR A 245 17.09 -1.66 31.94
N CYS A 246 18.13 -1.16 31.25
CA CYS A 246 18.35 -1.29 29.81
C CYS A 246 19.78 -1.77 29.51
N SER A 247 20.06 -2.14 28.25
CA SER A 247 21.39 -2.63 27.85
C SER A 247 22.41 -1.51 27.59
N GLY A 248 21.92 -0.28 27.35
CA GLY A 248 22.74 0.93 27.21
C GLY A 248 23.13 1.55 28.56
N ASP A 249 24.01 2.54 28.52
CA ASP A 249 24.46 3.25 29.72
C ASP A 249 23.36 4.18 30.29
N VAL A 250 22.44 4.64 29.44
CA VAL A 250 21.25 5.43 29.79
C VAL A 250 20.06 4.93 28.98
N CYS A 251 18.89 4.81 29.62
CA CYS A 251 17.68 4.29 28.98
C CYS A 251 16.92 5.40 28.23
N THR A 252 16.26 5.06 27.13
CA THR A 252 15.60 6.05 26.25
C THR A 252 14.55 6.91 26.97
N MET A 253 13.78 6.31 27.88
CA MET A 253 12.76 7.02 28.67
C MET A 253 13.32 7.57 30.00
N SER A 254 14.64 7.65 30.16
CA SER A 254 15.25 8.33 31.30
C SER A 254 15.45 9.83 31.01
N PRO A 255 15.20 10.69 32.00
CA PRO A 255 15.63 12.08 32.04
C PRO A 255 17.01 12.41 31.46
N GLU A 256 18.00 11.63 31.87
CA GLU A 256 19.41 11.82 31.57
C GLU A 256 19.74 11.52 30.09
N ALA A 257 18.82 10.85 29.37
CA ALA A 257 19.02 10.42 28.00
C ALA A 257 19.31 11.60 27.05
N LEU A 258 18.70 12.76 27.29
CA LEU A 258 18.91 13.97 26.47
C LEU A 258 20.38 14.44 26.48
N HIS A 259 21.08 14.20 27.59
CA HIS A 259 22.44 14.67 27.84
C HIS A 259 23.51 13.60 27.60
N SER A 260 23.09 12.39 27.25
CA SER A 260 23.99 11.27 26.97
C SER A 260 24.17 11.08 25.46
N GLY A 261 25.41 10.96 25.01
CA GLY A 261 25.73 10.57 23.64
C GLY A 261 25.68 9.05 23.46
N GLY A 262 25.47 8.59 22.23
CA GLY A 262 25.52 7.17 21.88
C GLY A 262 24.17 6.45 21.88
N VAL A 263 24.23 5.13 21.69
CA VAL A 263 23.04 4.27 21.54
C VAL A 263 22.26 4.17 22.85
N LYS A 264 20.94 4.35 22.76
CA LYS A 264 19.99 4.32 23.88
C LYS A 264 18.96 3.23 23.62
N ASP A 265 18.73 2.40 24.63
CA ASP A 265 17.75 1.31 24.57
C ASP A 265 16.57 1.60 25.48
N PHE A 266 15.36 1.18 25.08
CA PHE A 266 14.22 1.17 25.98
C PHE A 266 14.46 0.21 27.16
N SER A 267 14.02 0.60 28.35
CA SER A 267 14.11 -0.26 29.53
C SER A 267 13.20 -1.48 29.40
N THR A 268 13.47 -2.52 30.18
CA THR A 268 12.57 -3.67 30.29
C THR A 268 11.16 -3.26 30.74
N CYS A 269 11.05 -2.24 31.60
CA CYS A 269 9.76 -1.71 32.04
C CYS A 269 8.97 -1.13 30.87
N ASN A 270 9.59 -0.25 30.06
CA ASN A 270 8.90 0.35 28.92
C ASN A 270 8.52 -0.67 27.86
N LEU A 271 9.37 -1.68 27.63
CA LEU A 271 9.04 -2.75 26.68
C LEU A 271 7.79 -3.53 27.13
N ASP A 272 7.61 -3.73 28.43
CA ASP A 272 6.44 -4.42 28.97
C ASP A 272 5.20 -3.50 29.03
N GLU A 273 5.36 -2.23 29.39
CA GLU A 273 4.31 -1.20 29.29
C GLU A 273 3.79 -1.07 27.86
N PHE A 274 4.70 -1.01 26.88
CA PHE A 274 4.33 -0.95 25.47
C PHE A 274 3.53 -2.17 25.03
N LYS A 275 3.96 -3.38 25.43
CA LYS A 275 3.24 -4.61 25.11
C LYS A 275 1.84 -4.60 25.72
N TYR A 276 1.71 -4.16 26.96
CA TYR A 276 0.43 -4.04 27.63
C TYR A 276 -0.48 -3.05 26.90
N PHE A 277 0.00 -1.82 26.63
CA PHE A 277 -0.74 -0.79 25.92
C PHE A 277 -1.12 -1.23 24.49
N ALA A 278 -0.22 -1.93 23.80
CA ALA A 278 -0.46 -2.46 22.46
C ALA A 278 -1.49 -3.62 22.42
N SER A 279 -1.73 -4.28 23.56
CA SER A 279 -2.66 -5.40 23.70
C SER A 279 -4.06 -4.93 24.12
N ASP A 280 -4.16 -3.86 24.90
CA ASP A 280 -5.42 -3.29 25.39
C ASP A 280 -6.07 -2.30 24.39
N SER A 281 -6.04 -2.59 23.08
CA SER A 281 -6.60 -1.74 22.01
C SER A 281 -6.03 -0.31 21.84
N GLY A 282 -5.01 0.08 22.61
CA GLY A 282 -4.43 1.44 22.61
C GLY A 282 -3.79 1.88 21.29
N LEU A 283 -3.57 0.95 20.35
CA LEU A 283 -2.93 1.16 19.05
C LEU A 283 -3.80 0.73 17.86
N ASP A 284 -5.12 0.58 18.03
CA ASP A 284 -6.04 0.07 17.01
C ASP A 284 -6.05 0.89 15.71
N CYS A 285 -5.85 2.19 15.81
CA CYS A 285 -5.77 3.07 14.64
C CYS A 285 -4.55 2.75 13.77
N LEU A 286 -3.48 2.20 14.34
CA LEU A 286 -2.22 1.88 13.64
C LEU A 286 -2.23 0.49 12.97
N ASN A 287 -3.35 -0.25 13.04
CA ASN A 287 -3.49 -1.59 12.48
C ASN A 287 -3.80 -1.62 10.98
N LYS A 288 -3.82 -0.47 10.30
CA LYS A 288 -3.92 -0.44 8.84
C LYS A 288 -2.54 -0.70 8.24
N ILE A 289 -2.36 -1.86 7.61
CA ILE A 289 -1.47 -1.94 6.45
C ILE A 289 -2.03 -0.91 5.46
N LEU A 290 -1.29 0.17 5.22
CA LEU A 290 -1.64 1.13 4.18
C LEU A 290 -1.68 0.38 2.85
N HIS A 291 -2.89 0.05 2.41
CA HIS A 291 -3.20 -0.49 1.09
C HIS A 291 -3.15 0.58 -0.01
N ASP A 292 -2.74 1.81 0.32
CA ASP A 292 -2.24 2.79 -0.61
C ASP A 292 -0.96 3.38 -0.01
N MET A 293 0.19 2.96 -0.52
CA MET A 293 1.44 3.59 -0.14
C MET A 293 1.41 5.05 -0.58
N PRO A 294 1.70 6.02 0.30
CA PRO A 294 1.82 7.40 -0.10
C PRO A 294 2.93 7.54 -1.15
N VAL A 295 2.69 8.45 -2.10
CA VAL A 295 3.37 8.67 -3.39
C VAL A 295 4.91 8.82 -3.30
N TYR A 296 5.50 8.90 -2.11
CA TYR A 296 6.94 8.91 -1.88
C TYR A 296 7.60 7.52 -1.69
N LYS A 297 6.83 6.42 -1.68
CA LYS A 297 7.35 5.04 -1.62
C LYS A 297 7.21 4.21 -2.92
N LEU A 298 6.90 4.82 -4.06
CA LEU A 298 7.14 4.18 -5.37
C LEU A 298 8.63 4.31 -5.71
N GLN A 299 9.46 3.48 -5.07
CA GLN A 299 10.79 3.24 -5.61
C GLN A 299 10.66 2.24 -6.75
N LYS A 300 10.99 2.68 -7.96
CA LYS A 300 11.26 1.80 -9.09
C LYS A 300 12.36 0.81 -8.69
N ILE A 301 12.09 -0.48 -8.72
CA ILE A 301 13.08 -1.53 -8.49
C ILE A 301 13.39 -2.17 -9.83
N CYS A 302 14.27 -1.49 -10.56
CA CYS A 302 14.71 -1.98 -11.85
C CYS A 302 15.42 -3.33 -11.73
N GLY A 303 14.92 -4.32 -12.46
CA GLY A 303 15.46 -5.67 -12.52
C GLY A 303 14.72 -6.70 -11.67
N ASN A 304 13.55 -6.34 -11.11
CA ASN A 304 12.67 -7.28 -10.41
C ASN A 304 11.71 -8.02 -11.36
N GLY A 305 11.72 -7.68 -12.64
CA GLY A 305 10.89 -8.28 -13.70
C GLY A 305 9.46 -7.77 -13.73
N LYS A 306 9.14 -6.68 -13.01
CA LYS A 306 7.81 -6.06 -12.99
C LYS A 306 7.92 -4.64 -13.51
N LEU A 307 7.09 -4.32 -14.51
CA LEU A 307 7.07 -2.96 -15.07
C LEU A 307 6.38 -2.00 -14.10
N GLU A 308 7.16 -1.12 -13.49
CA GLU A 308 6.69 -0.12 -12.52
C GLU A 308 6.58 1.29 -13.14
N GLN A 309 5.85 2.19 -12.47
CA GLN A 309 5.62 3.53 -12.98
C GLN A 309 6.94 4.32 -13.10
N GLY A 310 7.35 4.64 -14.32
CA GLY A 310 8.61 5.35 -14.62
C GLY A 310 9.68 4.49 -15.30
N GLU A 311 9.44 3.19 -15.45
CA GLU A 311 10.24 2.27 -16.27
C GLU A 311 9.63 2.09 -17.65
N GLN A 312 10.45 1.81 -18.66
CA GLN A 312 9.96 1.49 -20.02
C GLN A 312 9.95 -0.01 -20.28
N CYS A 313 10.77 -0.76 -19.53
CA CYS A 313 10.84 -2.21 -19.57
C CYS A 313 11.53 -2.71 -18.29
N ASP A 314 11.15 -3.89 -17.81
CA ASP A 314 11.90 -4.63 -16.80
C ASP A 314 11.93 -6.11 -17.20
N CYS A 315 13.10 -6.57 -17.66
CA CYS A 315 13.29 -7.96 -18.08
C CYS A 315 13.86 -8.86 -16.96
N GLY A 316 14.10 -8.33 -15.76
CA GLY A 316 14.84 -8.99 -14.69
C GLY A 316 16.28 -8.48 -14.54
N THR A 317 17.11 -9.19 -13.79
CA THR A 317 18.50 -8.79 -13.54
C THR A 317 19.37 -8.97 -14.78
N LEU A 318 20.62 -8.50 -14.76
CA LEU A 318 21.58 -8.69 -15.86
C LEU A 318 21.74 -10.16 -16.29
N GLU A 319 21.62 -11.09 -15.33
CA GLU A 319 21.76 -12.52 -15.59
C GLU A 319 20.46 -13.11 -16.12
N THR A 320 19.32 -12.78 -15.49
CA THR A 320 18.01 -13.37 -15.78
C THR A 320 17.25 -12.68 -16.91
N CYS A 321 17.74 -11.54 -17.41
CA CYS A 321 17.06 -10.78 -18.45
C CYS A 321 16.79 -11.61 -19.70
N THR A 322 15.50 -11.77 -20.02
CA THR A 322 15.01 -12.55 -21.16
C THR A 322 15.10 -11.80 -22.49
N HIS A 323 15.21 -10.47 -22.47
CA HIS A 323 15.19 -9.60 -23.67
C HIS A 323 16.38 -8.62 -23.68
N LYS A 324 17.61 -9.15 -23.56
CA LYS A 324 18.86 -8.37 -23.43
C LYS A 324 19.11 -7.39 -24.58
N ASP A 325 18.61 -7.69 -25.77
CA ASP A 325 18.75 -6.84 -26.97
C ASP A 325 17.72 -5.70 -27.01
N CYS A 326 16.71 -5.75 -26.14
CA CYS A 326 15.55 -4.87 -26.17
C CYS A 326 15.50 -3.94 -24.96
N CYS A 327 15.83 -4.45 -23.78
CA CYS A 327 15.84 -3.69 -22.53
C CYS A 327 17.25 -3.60 -21.96
N ASP A 328 17.59 -2.47 -21.36
CA ASP A 328 18.77 -2.36 -20.51
C ASP A 328 18.40 -2.71 -19.06
N PRO A 329 18.86 -3.87 -18.51
CA PRO A 329 18.50 -4.31 -17.17
C PRO A 329 19.05 -3.43 -16.04
N ARG A 330 19.97 -2.51 -16.34
CA ARG A 330 20.53 -1.58 -15.32
C ARG A 330 19.72 -0.30 -15.20
N THR A 331 19.07 0.11 -16.28
CA THR A 331 18.36 1.39 -16.35
C THR A 331 16.86 1.24 -16.55
N CYS A 332 16.38 0.03 -16.88
CA CYS A 332 14.98 -0.29 -17.18
C CYS A 332 14.40 0.59 -18.29
N THR A 333 15.26 0.85 -19.29
CA THR A 333 14.94 1.63 -20.48
C THR A 333 15.06 0.76 -21.72
N ILE A 334 14.18 1.02 -22.69
CA ILE A 334 14.23 0.33 -23.98
C ILE A 334 15.47 0.81 -24.74
N LYS A 335 16.20 -0.13 -25.35
CA LYS A 335 17.38 0.18 -26.16
C LYS A 335 16.97 0.73 -27.53
N GLY A 336 17.43 1.93 -27.87
CA GLY A 336 17.21 2.53 -29.20
C GLY A 336 15.73 2.70 -29.57
N SER A 337 15.37 2.41 -30.84
CA SER A 337 14.00 2.57 -31.36
C SER A 337 13.20 1.26 -31.37
N LYS A 338 13.37 0.41 -30.36
CA LYS A 338 12.61 -0.85 -30.23
C LYS A 338 11.21 -0.60 -29.68
N VAL A 339 10.27 -1.50 -29.95
CA VAL A 339 8.84 -1.31 -29.59
C VAL A 339 8.54 -1.82 -28.17
N CYS A 340 9.18 -2.90 -27.74
CA CYS A 340 9.01 -3.47 -26.42
C CYS A 340 10.33 -4.02 -25.88
N GLY A 341 10.46 -4.15 -24.56
CA GLY A 341 11.66 -4.65 -23.90
C GLY A 341 11.44 -5.75 -22.84
N SER A 342 10.21 -6.03 -22.46
CA SER A 342 9.86 -6.97 -21.39
C SER A 342 8.46 -7.55 -21.60
N GLY A 343 8.10 -8.59 -20.87
CA GLY A 343 6.75 -9.17 -20.86
C GLY A 343 6.52 -10.33 -21.82
N GLU A 344 5.49 -11.12 -21.53
CA GLU A 344 5.11 -12.35 -22.22
C GLU A 344 4.65 -12.10 -23.66
N CYS A 345 4.17 -10.89 -23.95
CA CYS A 345 3.70 -10.45 -25.26
C CYS A 345 4.77 -9.71 -26.07
N CYS A 346 6.01 -9.60 -25.57
CA CYS A 346 7.15 -9.10 -26.33
C CYS A 346 7.97 -10.25 -26.94
N THR A 347 8.23 -10.18 -28.25
CA THR A 347 9.10 -11.15 -28.92
C THR A 347 10.57 -10.86 -28.65
N GLN A 348 11.43 -11.86 -28.87
CA GLN A 348 12.89 -11.72 -28.79
C GLN A 348 13.46 -10.70 -29.80
N LYS A 349 12.70 -10.34 -30.84
CA LYS A 349 13.07 -9.31 -31.82
C LYS A 349 12.63 -7.90 -31.40
N CYS A 350 12.15 -7.74 -30.16
CA CYS A 350 11.68 -6.48 -29.58
C CYS A 350 10.45 -5.89 -30.28
N THR A 351 9.59 -6.77 -30.81
CA THR A 351 8.29 -6.41 -31.41
C THR A 351 7.15 -7.09 -30.65
N LEU A 352 5.98 -6.46 -30.63
CA LEU A 352 4.78 -7.01 -29.99
C LEU A 352 4.30 -8.27 -30.73
N LYS A 353 3.83 -9.26 -29.95
CA LYS A 353 3.15 -10.43 -30.49
C LYS A 353 1.80 -10.01 -31.10
N PRO A 354 1.32 -10.67 -32.17
CA PRO A 354 0.02 -10.39 -32.74
C PRO A 354 -1.11 -10.73 -31.76
N VAL A 355 -2.31 -10.19 -32.03
CA VAL A 355 -3.49 -10.41 -31.19
C VAL A 355 -3.88 -11.89 -31.17
N GLY A 356 -4.36 -12.39 -30.03
CA GLY A 356 -4.85 -13.78 -29.90
C GLY A 356 -3.75 -14.82 -29.64
N ILE A 357 -2.51 -14.40 -29.40
CA ILE A 357 -1.45 -15.31 -28.95
C ILE A 357 -1.58 -15.54 -27.45
N LEU A 358 -1.70 -16.81 -27.03
CA LEU A 358 -1.76 -17.18 -25.63
C LEU A 358 -0.54 -16.65 -24.85
N CYS A 359 -0.80 -15.89 -23.77
CA CYS A 359 0.24 -15.36 -22.88
C CYS A 359 0.20 -15.96 -21.48
N ARG A 360 -1.00 -16.28 -20.94
CA ARG A 360 -1.15 -16.99 -19.67
C ARG A 360 -2.04 -18.22 -19.86
N LYS A 361 -1.71 -19.31 -19.17
CA LYS A 361 -2.54 -20.53 -19.16
C LYS A 361 -3.37 -20.51 -17.88
N SER A 362 -4.61 -21.01 -17.99
CA SER A 362 -5.47 -21.28 -16.84
C SER A 362 -4.76 -22.20 -15.84
N PHE A 363 -4.73 -21.77 -14.58
CA PHE A 363 -4.22 -22.52 -13.44
C PHE A 363 -5.22 -23.58 -12.95
N ASP A 364 -6.50 -23.20 -12.84
CA ASP A 364 -7.61 -24.09 -12.49
C ASP A 364 -8.65 -24.07 -13.62
N LYS A 365 -8.91 -25.22 -14.24
CA LYS A 365 -9.77 -25.31 -15.43
C LYS A 365 -11.22 -24.90 -15.21
N ASP A 366 -11.71 -24.98 -13.97
CA ASP A 366 -13.10 -24.63 -13.65
C ASP A 366 -13.24 -23.17 -13.20
N CYS A 367 -12.18 -22.58 -12.64
CA CYS A 367 -12.25 -21.27 -11.98
C CYS A 367 -11.34 -20.20 -12.57
N ASP A 368 -10.37 -20.54 -13.41
CA ASP A 368 -9.38 -19.61 -13.96
C ASP A 368 -9.41 -19.64 -15.49
N PHE A 369 -9.30 -18.47 -16.14
CA PHE A 369 -9.42 -18.36 -17.59
C PHE A 369 -8.05 -18.33 -18.30
N ILE A 370 -8.06 -18.20 -19.62
CA ILE A 370 -6.85 -18.12 -20.47
C ILE A 370 -6.80 -16.74 -21.08
N GLU A 371 -5.65 -16.09 -21.02
CA GLU A 371 -5.42 -14.75 -21.55
C GLU A 371 -4.51 -14.77 -22.77
N TYR A 372 -4.78 -13.80 -23.63
CA TYR A 372 -4.15 -13.61 -24.91
C TYR A 372 -3.50 -12.23 -24.99
N CYS A 373 -2.47 -12.13 -25.81
CA CYS A 373 -1.89 -10.85 -26.16
C CYS A 373 -2.91 -10.03 -26.95
N ASN A 374 -3.13 -8.78 -26.54
CA ASN A 374 -4.01 -7.83 -27.23
C ASN A 374 -3.35 -7.18 -28.47
N GLY A 375 -2.05 -7.40 -28.69
CA GLY A 375 -1.25 -6.85 -29.79
C GLY A 375 -0.80 -5.39 -29.65
N PHE A 376 -1.13 -4.72 -28.56
CA PHE A 376 -0.78 -3.32 -28.30
C PHE A 376 0.10 -3.14 -27.06
N THR A 377 0.02 -4.05 -26.08
CA THR A 377 0.83 -4.03 -24.85
C THR A 377 1.85 -5.16 -24.83
N PRO A 378 3.05 -4.93 -24.25
CA PRO A 378 4.10 -5.95 -24.20
C PRO A 378 3.93 -6.97 -23.07
N HIS A 379 3.11 -6.65 -22.07
CA HIS A 379 2.69 -7.54 -21.00
C HIS A 379 1.32 -8.16 -21.30
N CYS A 380 1.10 -9.36 -20.75
CA CYS A 380 -0.21 -10.01 -20.78
C CYS A 380 -1.26 -9.12 -20.10
N VAL A 381 -2.52 -9.24 -20.51
CA VAL A 381 -3.64 -8.54 -19.87
C VAL A 381 -3.81 -9.01 -18.42
N PRO A 382 -4.51 -8.23 -17.56
CA PRO A 382 -4.77 -8.64 -16.18
C PRO A 382 -5.38 -10.04 -16.08
N ASP A 383 -5.06 -10.76 -15.00
CA ASP A 383 -5.55 -12.12 -14.75
C ASP A 383 -7.09 -12.12 -14.58
N THR A 384 -7.77 -12.89 -15.44
CA THR A 384 -9.21 -13.04 -15.42
C THR A 384 -9.59 -14.43 -14.92
N PHE A 385 -10.49 -14.48 -13.94
CA PHE A 385 -10.96 -15.73 -13.36
C PHE A 385 -12.42 -15.64 -12.95
N ALA A 386 -13.07 -16.79 -12.78
CA ALA A 386 -14.45 -16.89 -12.35
C ALA A 386 -14.63 -16.18 -11.00
N ARG A 387 -15.66 -15.35 -10.91
CA ARG A 387 -15.96 -14.61 -9.68
C ARG A 387 -16.09 -15.55 -8.50
N ASN A 388 -15.74 -15.06 -7.31
CA ASN A 388 -15.93 -15.80 -6.07
C ASN A 388 -17.39 -16.25 -5.93
N GLY A 389 -17.60 -17.50 -5.55
CA GLY A 389 -18.92 -18.10 -5.41
C GLY A 389 -19.46 -18.80 -6.65
N GLU A 390 -18.81 -18.72 -7.81
CA GLU A 390 -19.24 -19.50 -8.98
C GLU A 390 -19.05 -21.01 -8.74
N PRO A 391 -19.99 -21.88 -9.14
CA PRO A 391 -19.93 -23.31 -8.83
C PRO A 391 -18.81 -24.01 -9.60
N CYS A 392 -18.05 -24.84 -8.91
CA CYS A 392 -16.98 -25.68 -9.46
C CYS A 392 -17.08 -27.12 -8.91
N ASP A 393 -16.21 -28.03 -9.36
CA ASP A 393 -16.24 -29.45 -8.94
C ASP A 393 -17.62 -30.11 -9.13
N SER A 394 -18.19 -29.91 -10.32
CA SER A 394 -19.55 -30.35 -10.67
C SER A 394 -20.67 -29.81 -9.77
N GLY A 395 -20.45 -28.65 -9.14
CA GLY A 395 -21.41 -27.98 -8.26
C GLY A 395 -21.28 -28.33 -6.78
N ASN A 396 -20.29 -29.12 -6.40
CA ASN A 396 -20.03 -29.47 -4.99
C ASN A 396 -19.16 -28.43 -4.26
N ALA A 397 -18.52 -27.54 -5.00
CA ALA A 397 -17.64 -26.51 -4.47
C ALA A 397 -17.84 -25.19 -5.20
N HIS A 398 -17.12 -24.15 -4.74
CA HIS A 398 -17.23 -22.81 -5.28
C HIS A 398 -15.83 -22.26 -5.59
N CYS A 399 -15.74 -21.45 -6.64
CA CYS A 399 -14.54 -20.73 -7.01
C CYS A 399 -14.23 -19.65 -5.98
N TYR A 400 -12.96 -19.52 -5.63
CA TYR A 400 -12.46 -18.45 -4.79
C TYR A 400 -11.05 -18.06 -5.23
N GLU A 401 -10.88 -16.80 -5.64
CA GLU A 401 -9.62 -16.25 -6.19
C GLU A 401 -9.05 -17.12 -7.31
N GLY A 402 -9.92 -17.53 -8.25
CA GLY A 402 -9.54 -18.34 -9.41
C GLY A 402 -9.21 -19.80 -9.10
N ARG A 403 -9.51 -20.31 -7.90
CA ARG A 403 -9.25 -21.70 -7.53
C ARG A 403 -10.49 -22.43 -7.04
N CYS A 404 -10.63 -23.69 -7.42
CA CYS A 404 -11.68 -24.57 -6.92
C CYS A 404 -11.18 -25.36 -5.69
N ARG A 405 -11.43 -24.82 -4.48
CA ARG A 405 -10.90 -25.33 -3.21
C ARG A 405 -11.85 -26.34 -2.56
N THR A 406 -11.31 -27.49 -2.15
CA THR A 406 -12.06 -28.57 -1.49
C THR A 406 -11.21 -29.24 -0.40
N PHE A 407 -11.85 -29.76 0.64
CA PHE A 407 -11.17 -30.54 1.68
C PHE A 407 -10.39 -31.72 1.09
N ASP A 408 -10.97 -32.41 0.10
CA ASP A 408 -10.35 -33.56 -0.57
C ASP A 408 -9.05 -33.20 -1.29
N LYS A 409 -9.01 -32.07 -2.01
CA LYS A 409 -7.78 -31.61 -2.65
C LYS A 409 -6.74 -31.20 -1.60
N GLN A 410 -7.16 -30.49 -0.56
CA GLN A 410 -6.25 -30.02 0.49
C GLN A 410 -5.64 -31.18 1.30
N CYS A 411 -6.45 -32.16 1.70
CA CYS A 411 -5.99 -33.36 2.40
C CYS A 411 -4.97 -34.16 1.58
N ARG A 412 -5.26 -34.39 0.29
CA ARG A 412 -4.32 -35.08 -0.61
C ARG A 412 -3.00 -34.33 -0.76
N ASN A 413 -3.04 -33.00 -0.83
CA ASN A 413 -1.83 -32.19 -0.92
C ASN A 413 -1.01 -32.20 0.39
N LEU A 414 -1.68 -32.18 1.55
CA LEU A 414 -1.02 -32.06 2.86
C LEU A 414 -0.39 -33.37 3.35
N ILE A 415 -1.17 -34.47 3.30
CA ILE A 415 -0.80 -35.78 3.88
C ILE A 415 -0.69 -36.91 2.85
N GLY A 416 -1.00 -36.64 1.58
CA GLY A 416 -0.82 -37.60 0.49
C GLY A 416 -1.81 -38.77 0.51
N GLY A 417 -1.46 -39.80 -0.27
CA GLY A 417 -2.22 -41.06 -0.34
C GLY A 417 -3.64 -40.90 -0.90
N ALA A 418 -4.52 -41.80 -0.48
CA ALA A 418 -5.95 -41.77 -0.81
C ALA A 418 -6.77 -41.03 0.27
N SER A 419 -6.17 -40.02 0.91
CA SER A 419 -6.87 -39.19 1.90
C SER A 419 -7.98 -38.38 1.24
N ARG A 420 -9.03 -38.09 2.00
CA ARG A 420 -10.15 -37.24 1.61
C ARG A 420 -10.54 -36.33 2.78
N GLY A 421 -11.33 -35.30 2.52
CA GLY A 421 -11.98 -34.51 3.55
C GLY A 421 -12.81 -35.40 4.47
N ALA A 422 -12.67 -35.18 5.77
CA ALA A 422 -13.38 -35.97 6.75
C ALA A 422 -14.88 -35.61 6.78
N PRO A 423 -15.77 -36.52 7.21
CA PRO A 423 -17.16 -36.15 7.48
C PRO A 423 -17.25 -35.10 8.59
N PHE A 424 -18.37 -34.37 8.65
CA PHE A 424 -18.62 -33.33 9.66
C PHE A 424 -18.37 -33.81 11.10
N THR A 425 -18.69 -35.07 11.41
CA THR A 425 -18.46 -35.66 12.75
C THR A 425 -16.99 -35.67 13.17
N CYS A 426 -16.07 -35.81 12.22
CA CYS A 426 -14.64 -35.70 12.51
C CYS A 426 -14.22 -34.26 12.83
N PHE A 427 -14.76 -33.29 12.09
CA PHE A 427 -14.52 -31.87 12.35
C PHE A 427 -15.10 -31.46 13.70
N ASP A 428 -16.31 -31.91 14.03
CA ASP A 428 -16.94 -31.66 15.33
C ASP A 428 -16.10 -32.23 16.49
N GLU A 429 -15.70 -33.50 16.40
CA GLU A 429 -14.91 -34.15 17.44
C GLU A 429 -13.52 -33.54 17.65
N ILE A 430 -12.86 -33.11 16.57
CA ILE A 430 -11.49 -32.57 16.65
C ILE A 430 -11.52 -31.07 16.95
N ASN A 431 -12.25 -30.27 16.17
CA ASN A 431 -12.20 -28.80 16.28
C ASN A 431 -12.92 -28.23 17.50
N SER A 432 -13.74 -29.03 18.18
CA SER A 432 -14.32 -28.69 19.48
C SER A 432 -13.33 -28.85 20.65
N ARG A 433 -12.16 -29.49 20.44
CA ARG A 433 -11.17 -29.74 21.51
C ARG A 433 -10.43 -28.48 21.96
N GLY A 434 -10.30 -27.48 21.07
CA GLY A 434 -9.53 -26.27 21.35
C GLY A 434 -8.06 -26.56 21.65
N ASP A 435 -7.49 -27.60 21.02
CA ASP A 435 -6.08 -27.99 21.17
C ASP A 435 -5.29 -27.69 19.88
N ARG A 436 -4.01 -28.07 19.84
CA ARG A 436 -3.13 -27.81 18.68
C ARG A 436 -3.52 -28.48 17.37
N TYR A 437 -4.38 -29.48 17.46
CA TYR A 437 -4.88 -30.25 16.32
C TYR A 437 -6.32 -29.89 15.98
N GLY A 438 -7.06 -29.22 16.87
CA GLY A 438 -8.42 -28.80 16.58
C GLY A 438 -8.81 -27.49 17.24
N ASN A 439 -8.95 -26.45 16.42
CA ASN A 439 -9.24 -25.07 16.83
C ASN A 439 -9.57 -24.21 15.59
N CYS A 440 -10.03 -22.99 15.82
CA CYS A 440 -10.29 -21.97 14.79
C CYS A 440 -9.32 -20.79 14.94
N GLY A 441 -8.03 -21.08 15.16
CA GLY A 441 -6.98 -20.09 15.41
C GLY A 441 -6.56 -20.09 16.88
N SER A 442 -7.05 -19.12 17.65
CA SER A 442 -6.70 -18.98 19.08
C SER A 442 -7.63 -19.71 20.05
N ASP A 443 -8.88 -19.99 19.64
CA ASP A 443 -9.93 -20.54 20.50
C ASP A 443 -10.58 -21.81 19.92
N TYR A 444 -11.42 -22.46 20.74
CA TYR A 444 -12.32 -23.52 20.29
C TYR A 444 -13.23 -23.01 19.16
N CYS A 445 -13.52 -23.87 18.20
CA CYS A 445 -14.40 -23.48 17.11
C CYS A 445 -15.85 -23.39 17.61
N ALA A 446 -16.52 -22.29 17.27
CA ALA A 446 -17.98 -22.24 17.34
C ALA A 446 -18.57 -23.30 16.38
N PHE A 447 -19.74 -23.86 16.73
CA PHE A 447 -20.38 -24.94 15.96
C PHE A 447 -20.54 -24.60 14.47
N SER A 448 -20.92 -23.37 14.14
CA SER A 448 -21.07 -22.91 12.75
C SER A 448 -19.75 -22.84 11.96
N ASN A 449 -18.61 -22.82 12.66
CA ASN A 449 -17.28 -22.59 12.09
C ASN A 449 -16.41 -23.85 12.12
N LEU A 450 -16.92 -24.99 12.60
CA LEU A 450 -16.15 -26.23 12.76
C LEU A 450 -15.46 -26.67 11.46
N LEU A 451 -16.09 -26.46 10.31
CA LEU A 451 -15.54 -26.81 8.99
C LEU A 451 -14.49 -25.81 8.47
N CYS A 452 -14.23 -24.71 9.18
CA CYS A 452 -13.31 -23.65 8.77
C CYS A 452 -12.08 -23.49 9.68
N GLY A 453 -11.96 -24.33 10.71
CA GLY A 453 -10.82 -24.36 11.61
C GLY A 453 -9.66 -25.19 11.06
N LYS A 454 -9.11 -26.08 11.90
CA LYS A 454 -8.12 -27.07 11.48
C LYS A 454 -8.68 -28.01 10.42
N LEU A 455 -7.84 -28.34 9.44
CA LEU A 455 -8.18 -29.30 8.40
C LEU A 455 -8.23 -30.69 9.00
N VAL A 456 -9.36 -31.37 8.79
CA VAL A 456 -9.55 -32.75 9.22
C VAL A 456 -9.75 -33.65 8.01
N CYS A 457 -8.95 -34.71 7.93
CA CYS A 457 -8.92 -35.65 6.82
C CYS A 457 -9.38 -37.04 7.27
N ALA A 458 -10.12 -37.76 6.44
CA ALA A 458 -10.35 -39.19 6.63
C ALA A 458 -9.18 -39.98 6.03
N TRP A 459 -8.59 -40.86 6.84
CA TRP A 459 -7.43 -41.64 6.50
C TRP A 459 -7.78 -43.13 6.33
N PRO A 460 -7.81 -43.66 5.10
CA PRO A 460 -8.25 -45.05 4.87
C PRO A 460 -7.14 -46.09 5.05
N HIS A 461 -5.89 -45.69 5.33
CA HIS A 461 -4.75 -46.59 5.36
C HIS A 461 -4.37 -47.02 6.77
N LYS A 462 -3.80 -48.22 6.90
CA LYS A 462 -3.19 -48.70 8.15
C LYS A 462 -1.78 -48.13 8.39
N ALA A 463 -1.18 -47.52 7.37
CA ALA A 463 0.15 -46.92 7.45
C ALA A 463 0.11 -45.57 8.16
N LEU A 464 1.16 -45.27 8.92
CA LEU A 464 1.34 -43.97 9.57
C LEU A 464 1.81 -42.92 8.56
N ILE A 465 1.24 -41.72 8.65
CA ILE A 465 1.68 -40.54 7.93
C ILE A 465 3.03 -40.10 8.49
N SER A 466 4.02 -39.93 7.62
CA SER A 466 5.35 -39.47 7.97
C SER A 466 5.76 -38.30 7.07
N ARG A 467 5.86 -37.11 7.65
CA ARG A 467 6.35 -35.88 7.01
C ARG A 467 7.16 -35.08 8.02
N ALA A 468 8.31 -34.56 7.60
CA ALA A 468 9.19 -33.78 8.48
C ALA A 468 8.45 -32.56 9.05
N ASN A 469 8.65 -32.28 10.34
CA ASN A 469 8.03 -31.18 11.08
C ASN A 469 6.49 -31.18 11.10
N LEU A 470 5.84 -32.31 10.79
CA LEU A 470 4.38 -32.44 10.87
C LEU A 470 4.00 -33.44 11.96
N SER A 471 3.38 -32.95 13.03
CA SER A 471 2.78 -33.78 14.07
C SER A 471 1.36 -34.17 13.66
N VAL A 472 0.98 -35.41 13.94
CA VAL A 472 -0.28 -36.00 13.44
C VAL A 472 -1.02 -36.65 14.61
N ILE A 473 -2.33 -36.41 14.70
CA ILE A 473 -3.22 -37.18 15.57
C ILE A 473 -4.17 -38.03 14.74
N TYR A 474 -4.54 -39.17 15.31
CA TYR A 474 -5.52 -40.10 14.76
C TYR A 474 -6.63 -40.27 15.80
N THR A 475 -7.87 -40.03 15.40
CA THR A 475 -9.04 -40.24 16.23
C THR A 475 -10.01 -41.13 15.47
N HIS A 476 -10.47 -42.20 16.09
CA HIS A 476 -11.47 -43.08 15.50
C HIS A 476 -12.87 -42.54 15.81
N VAL A 477 -13.58 -42.05 14.80
CA VAL A 477 -14.96 -41.51 14.95
C VAL A 477 -15.87 -42.29 14.02
N ARG A 478 -16.77 -43.08 14.61
CA ARG A 478 -17.66 -44.01 13.88
C ARG A 478 -16.85 -45.02 13.05
N GLU A 479 -16.96 -44.97 11.72
CA GLU A 479 -16.27 -45.88 10.79
C GLU A 479 -15.03 -45.22 10.14
N ASP A 480 -14.76 -43.95 10.45
CA ASP A 480 -13.66 -43.20 9.86
C ASP A 480 -12.52 -42.97 10.87
N ILE A 481 -11.28 -43.07 10.37
CA ILE A 481 -10.10 -42.59 11.09
C ILE A 481 -9.90 -41.12 10.70
N CYS A 482 -10.24 -40.22 11.61
CA CYS A 482 -10.06 -38.79 11.46
C CYS A 482 -8.62 -38.42 11.80
N VAL A 483 -8.00 -37.65 10.91
CA VAL A 483 -6.64 -37.17 11.04
C VAL A 483 -6.62 -35.66 11.04
N SER A 484 -5.92 -35.09 12.01
CA SER A 484 -5.57 -33.67 12.02
C SER A 484 -4.08 -33.51 12.31
N THR A 485 -3.52 -32.39 11.85
CA THR A 485 -2.08 -32.18 11.84
C THR A 485 -1.70 -30.82 12.41
N PHE A 486 -0.45 -30.73 12.85
CA PHE A 486 0.14 -29.53 13.42
C PHE A 486 1.59 -29.40 12.96
N LEU A 487 1.95 -28.26 12.38
CA LEU A 487 3.33 -27.98 11.97
C LEU A 487 4.17 -27.57 13.18
N GLN A 488 5.23 -28.31 13.43
CA GLN A 488 6.15 -28.07 14.52
C GLN A 488 7.19 -27.00 14.12
N SER A 489 6.76 -25.73 14.18
CA SER A 489 7.63 -24.58 13.93
C SER A 489 8.10 -23.98 15.27
N GLY A 490 9.34 -24.29 15.67
CA GLY A 490 9.95 -23.73 16.89
C GLY A 490 9.44 -24.26 18.24
N ARG A 491 10.01 -23.75 19.34
CA ARG A 491 9.79 -24.24 20.72
C ARG A 491 8.42 -23.76 21.23
N LEU A 492 7.45 -24.66 21.32
CA LEU A 492 6.14 -24.42 21.93
C LEU A 492 6.29 -24.07 23.42
N LEU A 493 5.69 -22.96 23.85
CA LEU A 493 5.45 -22.68 25.26
C LEU A 493 4.46 -23.74 25.79
N LYS A 494 4.70 -24.30 26.98
CA LYS A 494 3.80 -25.28 27.59
C LYS A 494 2.44 -24.63 27.83
N GLY A 495 1.39 -25.11 27.15
CA GLY A 495 -0.01 -24.80 27.47
C GLY A 495 -0.82 -24.05 26.41
N THR A 496 -0.23 -23.56 25.32
CA THR A 496 -1.00 -22.89 24.26
C THR A 496 -1.56 -23.87 23.21
N PRO A 497 -2.84 -23.73 22.80
CA PRO A 497 -3.44 -24.54 21.75
C PRO A 497 -2.71 -24.38 20.42
N THR A 498 -2.47 -23.16 19.92
CA THR A 498 -1.70 -22.96 18.68
C THR A 498 -0.83 -21.71 18.74
N THR A 499 0.02 -21.55 17.72
CA THR A 499 0.77 -20.30 17.44
C THR A 499 0.05 -19.39 16.44
N ILE A 500 -1.15 -19.78 15.97
CA ILE A 500 -1.89 -19.13 14.88
C ILE A 500 -3.08 -18.41 15.49
N SER A 501 -2.93 -17.13 15.80
CA SER A 501 -3.99 -16.29 16.38
C SER A 501 -4.72 -15.42 15.36
N LYS A 502 -4.13 -15.22 14.17
CA LYS A 502 -4.71 -14.41 13.08
C LYS A 502 -4.93 -15.25 11.83
N PRO A 503 -5.96 -14.96 11.01
CA PRO A 503 -6.18 -15.62 9.72
C PRO A 503 -4.98 -15.56 8.77
N GLU A 504 -4.21 -14.48 8.83
CA GLU A 504 -3.02 -14.26 7.99
C GLU A 504 -1.84 -15.16 8.38
N ASP A 505 -1.78 -15.59 9.64
CA ASP A 505 -0.73 -16.50 10.15
C ASP A 505 -1.08 -17.98 9.87
N ARG A 506 -2.21 -18.24 9.18
CA ARG A 506 -2.72 -19.58 8.89
C ARG A 506 -1.73 -20.35 8.02
N ASP A 507 -1.31 -21.52 8.50
CA ASP A 507 -0.48 -22.46 7.75
C ASP A 507 -1.32 -23.48 6.95
N GLU A 508 -0.65 -24.38 6.24
CA GLU A 508 -1.27 -25.42 5.39
C GLU A 508 -2.12 -26.45 6.17
N THR A 509 -2.05 -26.49 7.51
CA THR A 509 -2.79 -27.44 8.36
C THR A 509 -4.19 -26.98 8.74
N PHE A 510 -4.58 -25.78 8.32
CA PHE A 510 -5.92 -25.23 8.50
C PHE A 510 -6.68 -25.18 7.17
N VAL A 511 -8.01 -25.20 7.24
CA VAL A 511 -8.85 -25.09 6.06
C VAL A 511 -8.59 -23.78 5.32
N GLU A 512 -8.37 -23.86 4.01
CA GLU A 512 -8.16 -22.69 3.14
C GLU A 512 -9.44 -21.86 2.99
N ASP A 513 -9.32 -20.53 2.87
CA ASP A 513 -10.48 -19.67 2.56
C ASP A 513 -11.06 -20.04 1.20
N GLY A 514 -12.36 -19.84 1.00
CA GLY A 514 -13.07 -20.27 -0.20
C GLY A 514 -13.46 -21.76 -0.20
N THR A 515 -12.98 -22.56 0.76
CA THR A 515 -13.43 -23.95 0.89
C THR A 515 -14.89 -23.99 1.31
N THR A 516 -15.69 -24.81 0.62
CA THR A 516 -17.13 -24.90 0.87
C THR A 516 -17.42 -25.53 2.23
N CYS A 517 -18.12 -24.81 3.10
CA CYS A 517 -18.47 -25.24 4.46
C CYS A 517 -19.98 -25.48 4.64
N GLY A 518 -20.77 -25.23 3.60
CA GLY A 518 -22.18 -25.60 3.54
C GLY A 518 -22.84 -25.10 2.26
N PRO A 519 -24.16 -25.31 2.10
CA PRO A 519 -24.88 -24.85 0.93
C PRO A 519 -24.79 -23.32 0.81
N GLU A 520 -24.31 -22.81 -0.32
CA GLU A 520 -24.11 -21.37 -0.57
C GLU A 520 -23.21 -20.68 0.49
N MET A 521 -22.25 -21.42 1.07
CA MET A 521 -21.33 -20.93 2.10
C MET A 521 -19.89 -21.42 1.88
N PHE A 522 -18.92 -20.54 2.13
CA PHE A 522 -17.50 -20.90 2.16
C PHE A 522 -16.77 -20.30 3.37
N CYS A 523 -15.61 -20.85 3.67
CA CYS A 523 -14.75 -20.39 4.76
C CYS A 523 -14.07 -19.07 4.41
N VAL A 524 -14.11 -18.10 5.32
CA VAL A 524 -13.28 -16.89 5.29
C VAL A 524 -12.83 -16.60 6.71
N ASN A 525 -11.53 -16.44 6.93
CA ASN A 525 -10.96 -16.07 8.23
C ASN A 525 -11.44 -16.98 9.37
N PHE A 526 -11.34 -18.29 9.17
CA PHE A 526 -11.82 -19.34 10.10
C PHE A 526 -13.34 -19.37 10.36
N THR A 527 -14.13 -18.60 9.61
CA THR A 527 -15.59 -18.54 9.79
C THR A 527 -16.33 -19.02 8.55
N CYS A 528 -17.43 -19.74 8.72
CA CYS A 528 -18.29 -20.15 7.61
C CYS A 528 -19.25 -19.01 7.29
N LYS A 529 -19.15 -18.44 6.08
CA LYS A 529 -19.94 -17.27 5.67
C LYS A 529 -20.75 -17.55 4.42
N GLU A 530 -21.92 -16.91 4.33
CA GLU A 530 -22.76 -16.94 3.13
C GLU A 530 -22.12 -16.17 1.97
N ILE A 531 -22.10 -16.80 0.79
CA ILE A 531 -21.50 -16.25 -0.43
C ILE A 531 -22.09 -14.87 -0.76
N LYS A 532 -23.42 -14.74 -0.63
CA LYS A 532 -24.17 -13.49 -0.89
C LYS A 532 -23.74 -12.30 -0.05
N THR A 533 -23.16 -12.53 1.12
CA THR A 533 -22.65 -11.45 1.99
C THR A 533 -21.24 -11.02 1.63
N GLN A 534 -20.49 -11.85 0.89
CA GLN A 534 -19.10 -11.61 0.52
C GLN A 534 -18.95 -11.10 -0.92
N VAL A 535 -19.97 -11.27 -1.76
CA VAL A 535 -19.89 -11.00 -3.20
C VAL A 535 -21.02 -10.08 -3.62
N ASP A 536 -20.70 -9.03 -4.39
CA ASP A 536 -21.71 -8.15 -4.98
C ASP A 536 -22.29 -8.74 -6.27
N PHE A 537 -23.44 -9.39 -6.13
CA PHE A 537 -24.18 -9.98 -7.25
C PHE A 537 -24.90 -8.94 -8.12
N LYS A 538 -24.94 -7.66 -7.75
CA LYS A 538 -25.60 -6.61 -8.54
C LYS A 538 -24.73 -6.10 -9.68
N ALA A 539 -23.41 -6.15 -9.54
CA ALA A 539 -22.48 -5.65 -10.55
C ALA A 539 -22.50 -6.50 -11.84
N CYS A 540 -22.56 -7.82 -11.69
CA CYS A 540 -22.71 -8.76 -12.79
C CYS A 540 -23.53 -9.97 -12.32
N HIS A 541 -24.58 -10.33 -13.05
CA HIS A 541 -25.35 -11.53 -12.75
C HIS A 541 -25.47 -12.40 -13.99
N ASN A 542 -25.05 -13.66 -13.87
CA ASN A 542 -24.96 -14.60 -15.00
C ASN A 542 -26.30 -14.75 -15.76
N SER A 543 -27.45 -14.49 -15.13
CA SER A 543 -28.76 -14.64 -15.76
C SER A 543 -29.33 -13.35 -16.38
N PHE A 544 -28.81 -12.18 -16.00
CA PHE A 544 -29.36 -10.88 -16.41
C PHE A 544 -28.38 -10.11 -17.30
N HIS A 545 -27.09 -10.18 -17.00
CA HIS A 545 -26.05 -9.41 -17.66
C HIS A 545 -25.36 -10.25 -18.74
N CYS A 546 -25.21 -11.55 -18.48
CA CYS A 546 -24.76 -12.51 -19.49
C CYS A 546 -26.01 -13.17 -20.04
N ASN A 547 -26.31 -12.94 -21.31
CA ASN A 547 -27.61 -13.25 -21.89
C ASN A 547 -27.86 -14.78 -21.90
N ASP A 548 -28.79 -15.29 -21.08
CA ASP A 548 -29.18 -16.72 -20.99
C ASP A 548 -29.99 -17.20 -22.23
N SER A 549 -29.64 -16.69 -23.41
CA SER A 549 -30.26 -17.01 -24.71
C SER A 549 -29.72 -18.32 -25.31
N GLY A 550 -29.54 -19.33 -24.46
CA GLY A 550 -29.09 -20.66 -24.84
C GLY A 550 -30.25 -21.66 -24.83
N ASP A 551 -30.96 -21.77 -25.96
CA ASP A 551 -31.78 -22.91 -26.36
C ASP A 551 -32.83 -23.39 -25.34
N THR A 552 -33.99 -22.72 -25.31
CA THR A 552 -35.25 -23.40 -24.98
C THR A 552 -35.60 -24.36 -26.12
N GLY A 553 -34.83 -25.44 -26.23
CA GLY A 553 -35.23 -26.66 -26.90
C GLY A 553 -36.43 -27.22 -26.14
N VAL A 554 -37.62 -26.67 -26.39
CA VAL A 554 -38.89 -27.28 -26.06
C VAL A 554 -38.91 -28.59 -26.82
N MET A 555 -38.47 -29.65 -26.16
CA MET A 555 -38.78 -31.01 -26.55
C MET A 555 -40.30 -31.11 -26.40
N LYS A 556 -41.04 -30.82 -27.48
CA LYS A 556 -42.47 -31.12 -27.59
C LYS A 556 -42.60 -32.64 -27.53
N THR A 557 -42.60 -33.21 -26.33
CA THR A 557 -43.10 -34.56 -26.12
C THR A 557 -44.61 -34.48 -26.25
N THR A 558 -45.13 -34.75 -27.45
CA THR A 558 -46.52 -35.16 -27.64
C THR A 558 -46.75 -36.43 -26.83
N ALA A 559 -47.26 -36.28 -25.61
CA ALA A 559 -47.70 -37.39 -24.78
C ALA A 559 -49.02 -37.93 -25.36
N LYS A 560 -48.94 -39.08 -26.06
CA LYS A 560 -50.11 -39.94 -26.27
C LYS A 560 -50.36 -40.71 -24.97
N SER A 561 -51.51 -40.47 -24.37
CA SER A 561 -52.00 -41.17 -23.19
C SER A 561 -52.30 -42.65 -23.51
N LYS A 562 -51.80 -43.54 -22.65
CA LYS A 562 -52.39 -44.85 -22.39
C LYS A 562 -52.45 -45.06 -20.87
N PRO A 563 -53.62 -45.36 -20.28
CA PRO A 563 -53.72 -45.67 -18.87
C PRO A 563 -53.54 -47.17 -18.65
N ASN A 564 -52.72 -47.56 -17.67
CA ASN A 564 -53.06 -48.57 -16.66
C ASN A 564 -51.85 -48.95 -15.79
N GLY A 565 -52.09 -48.99 -14.48
CA GLY A 565 -51.51 -50.04 -13.63
C GLY A 565 -50.51 -49.63 -12.56
N LYS A 566 -51.04 -49.19 -11.40
CA LYS A 566 -50.63 -49.53 -10.02
C LYS A 566 -49.16 -49.36 -9.60
N GLY A 567 -48.94 -48.42 -8.66
CA GLY A 567 -47.79 -48.42 -7.75
C GLY A 567 -47.56 -47.04 -7.14
N LYS A 568 -47.95 -46.85 -5.88
CA LYS A 568 -47.71 -45.63 -5.10
C LYS A 568 -46.22 -45.52 -4.77
N ASP A 569 -45.61 -44.38 -5.09
CA ASP A 569 -44.71 -43.65 -4.22
C ASP A 569 -44.81 -42.16 -4.60
N SER A 570 -45.48 -41.39 -3.75
CA SER A 570 -45.62 -39.94 -3.94
C SER A 570 -44.43 -39.22 -3.31
N TYR A 571 -43.40 -38.94 -4.11
CA TYR A 571 -42.48 -37.85 -3.79
C TYR A 571 -43.04 -36.57 -4.41
N GLN A 572 -43.80 -35.84 -3.59
CA GLN A 572 -44.31 -34.53 -3.93
C GLN A 572 -43.16 -33.54 -3.84
N CYS A 573 -42.50 -33.24 -4.96
CA CYS A 573 -41.54 -32.14 -5.07
C CYS A 573 -42.30 -30.80 -4.91
N ARG A 574 -42.39 -30.30 -3.68
CA ARG A 574 -42.60 -28.88 -3.42
C ARG A 574 -41.23 -28.24 -3.32
N HIS A 575 -40.84 -27.51 -4.36
CA HIS A 575 -40.05 -26.27 -4.42
C HIS A 575 -39.40 -26.17 -5.80
N HIS A 576 -39.66 -25.04 -6.48
CA HIS A 576 -39.42 -24.71 -7.89
C HIS A 576 -37.95 -24.56 -8.31
N TRP A 577 -37.00 -25.40 -7.88
CA TRP A 577 -35.57 -25.18 -8.16
C TRP A 577 -34.77 -26.45 -8.51
N ALA A 578 -35.34 -27.38 -9.28
CA ALA A 578 -34.61 -28.59 -9.67
C ALA A 578 -34.79 -28.92 -11.15
N CYS A 579 -33.99 -28.26 -11.99
CA CYS A 579 -33.36 -28.80 -13.21
C CYS A 579 -32.50 -27.69 -13.87
N ARG A 580 -31.34 -27.38 -13.28
CA ARG A 580 -30.24 -26.65 -13.95
C ARG A 580 -28.94 -27.43 -13.78
N PHE A 581 -28.90 -28.64 -14.33
CA PHE A 581 -27.66 -29.43 -14.43
C PHE A 581 -27.18 -29.43 -15.88
N GLY A 582 -26.65 -28.28 -16.29
CA GLY A 582 -25.83 -28.09 -17.47
C GLY A 582 -24.88 -26.94 -17.16
N LYS A 583 -23.56 -27.12 -17.36
CA LYS A 583 -22.55 -26.07 -17.15
C LYS A 583 -23.07 -24.75 -17.71
N SER A 584 -23.12 -23.72 -16.87
CA SER A 584 -23.50 -22.36 -17.26
C SER A 584 -22.79 -21.99 -18.56
N ILE A 585 -23.53 -21.52 -19.56
CA ILE A 585 -22.98 -21.19 -20.88
C ILE A 585 -22.00 -20.00 -20.76
N GLN A 586 -22.10 -19.22 -19.67
CA GLN A 586 -21.47 -17.92 -19.46
C GLN A 586 -21.23 -17.71 -17.95
N ILE A 587 -20.13 -17.07 -17.57
CA ILE A 587 -19.72 -16.86 -16.17
C ILE A 587 -19.24 -15.41 -15.98
N CYS A 588 -19.65 -14.73 -14.91
CA CYS A 588 -19.07 -13.44 -14.53
C CYS A 588 -17.63 -13.62 -14.02
N ASN A 589 -16.71 -12.81 -14.53
CA ASN A 589 -15.31 -12.79 -14.07
C ASN A 589 -15.12 -11.87 -12.84
N ASN A 590 -13.90 -11.84 -12.30
CA ASN A 590 -13.46 -10.98 -11.19
C ASN A 590 -13.55 -9.47 -11.46
N PHE A 591 -13.70 -9.03 -12.72
CA PHE A 591 -13.94 -7.64 -13.10
C PHE A 591 -15.42 -7.31 -13.29
N ASN A 592 -16.32 -8.26 -13.02
CA ASN A 592 -17.76 -8.16 -13.24
C ASN A 592 -18.15 -8.01 -14.74
N HIS A 593 -17.37 -8.61 -15.63
CA HIS A 593 -17.73 -8.77 -17.04
C HIS A 593 -18.02 -10.23 -17.37
N CYS A 594 -18.79 -10.48 -18.42
CA CYS A 594 -19.10 -11.84 -18.84
C CYS A 594 -17.89 -12.49 -19.53
N HIS A 595 -17.66 -13.76 -19.21
CA HIS A 595 -16.78 -14.67 -19.92
C HIS A 595 -17.63 -15.69 -20.66
N CYS A 596 -17.58 -15.63 -21.99
CA CYS A 596 -18.44 -16.35 -22.91
C CYS A 596 -17.77 -17.65 -23.39
N LYS A 597 -18.56 -18.73 -23.48
CA LYS A 597 -18.10 -19.98 -24.09
C LYS A 597 -17.99 -19.83 -25.61
N GLU A 598 -17.20 -20.72 -26.23
CA GLU A 598 -17.14 -20.89 -27.68
C GLU A 598 -18.53 -20.94 -28.34
N GLY A 599 -18.71 -20.07 -29.33
CA GLY A 599 -19.97 -19.81 -30.00
C GLY A 599 -20.71 -18.56 -29.51
N PHE A 600 -20.15 -17.80 -28.57
CA PHE A 600 -20.76 -16.59 -28.00
C PHE A 600 -19.75 -15.46 -27.86
N VAL A 601 -20.19 -14.22 -28.12
CA VAL A 601 -19.32 -13.04 -28.17
C VAL A 601 -19.59 -12.09 -26.98
N PRO A 602 -18.55 -11.66 -26.24
CA PRO A 602 -18.70 -10.64 -25.19
C PRO A 602 -19.03 -9.26 -25.80
N PRO A 603 -19.63 -8.30 -25.04
CA PRO A 603 -19.78 -8.30 -23.58
C PRO A 603 -20.98 -9.06 -23.04
N ASP A 604 -22.03 -9.25 -23.84
CA ASP A 604 -23.31 -9.81 -23.35
C ASP A 604 -23.48 -11.31 -23.67
N CYS A 605 -22.46 -11.93 -24.28
CA CYS A 605 -22.47 -13.32 -24.71
C CYS A 605 -23.61 -13.67 -25.66
N GLU A 606 -23.79 -12.86 -26.71
CA GLU A 606 -24.71 -13.18 -27.80
C GLU A 606 -24.14 -14.27 -28.72
N ALA A 607 -25.00 -15.08 -29.34
CA ALA A 607 -24.56 -16.19 -30.18
C ALA A 607 -23.81 -15.69 -31.44
N MET A 608 -22.53 -16.05 -31.55
CA MET A 608 -21.68 -15.76 -32.70
C MET A 608 -20.68 -16.89 -32.90
N LYS A 609 -20.80 -17.58 -34.05
CA LYS A 609 -20.01 -18.79 -34.33
C LYS A 609 -18.51 -18.49 -34.37
N GLY A 610 -17.74 -19.20 -33.55
CA GLY A 610 -16.28 -19.13 -33.50
C GLY A 610 -15.71 -18.07 -32.55
N GLU A 611 -16.56 -17.27 -31.91
CA GLU A 611 -16.16 -16.29 -30.90
C GLU A 611 -16.27 -16.88 -29.48
N PHE A 612 -15.50 -16.36 -28.54
CA PHE A 612 -15.47 -16.77 -27.14
C PHE A 612 -14.78 -15.70 -26.27
N GLY A 613 -14.72 -15.95 -24.96
CA GLY A 613 -13.87 -15.20 -24.05
C GLY A 613 -14.57 -14.01 -23.40
N SER A 614 -13.79 -13.05 -22.93
CA SER A 614 -14.26 -11.83 -22.25
C SER A 614 -13.68 -10.58 -22.91
N ILE A 615 -14.25 -9.41 -22.63
CA ILE A 615 -13.65 -8.14 -23.08
C ILE A 615 -12.28 -7.86 -22.44
N ASP A 616 -11.96 -8.57 -21.36
CA ASP A 616 -10.73 -8.37 -20.57
C ASP A 616 -9.58 -9.32 -20.94
N ASP A 617 -9.85 -10.41 -21.68
CA ASP A 617 -8.89 -11.51 -21.85
C ASP A 617 -7.88 -11.31 -23.00
N GLY A 618 -7.95 -10.16 -23.67
CA GLY A 618 -7.05 -9.77 -24.76
C GLY A 618 -7.32 -10.48 -26.11
N HIS A 619 -8.39 -11.27 -26.21
CA HIS A 619 -8.86 -11.81 -27.48
C HIS A 619 -9.45 -10.69 -28.36
N SER A 620 -9.21 -10.74 -29.68
CA SER A 620 -9.84 -9.80 -30.62
C SER A 620 -10.94 -10.50 -31.39
N ILE A 621 -12.17 -10.04 -31.17
CA ILE A 621 -13.33 -10.43 -31.95
C ILE A 621 -13.10 -10.02 -33.41
N LEU A 622 -13.16 -10.98 -34.34
CA LEU A 622 -13.04 -10.73 -35.77
C LEU A 622 -14.39 -10.22 -36.30
N THR A 623 -14.86 -9.08 -35.81
CA THR A 623 -15.98 -8.41 -36.47
C THR A 623 -15.51 -7.87 -37.81
N THR A 624 -16.18 -8.29 -38.89
CA THR A 624 -15.98 -7.84 -40.28
C THR A 624 -16.14 -6.32 -40.45
N LYS A 625 -16.63 -5.61 -39.42
CA LYS A 625 -16.72 -4.15 -39.36
C LYS A 625 -15.40 -3.47 -38.93
N SER A 626 -14.57 -4.14 -38.14
CA SER A 626 -13.34 -3.55 -37.59
C SER A 626 -12.18 -3.41 -38.60
N SER A 627 -12.29 -4.03 -39.77
CA SER A 627 -11.32 -3.87 -40.87
C SER A 627 -11.50 -2.57 -41.68
N LEU A 628 -12.70 -1.98 -41.63
CA LEU A 628 -12.99 -0.71 -42.31
C LEU A 628 -12.61 0.52 -41.45
N GLU A 629 -12.79 0.45 -40.13
CA GLU A 629 -12.33 1.53 -39.23
C GLU A 629 -10.83 1.48 -38.95
N ARG A 630 -10.18 0.30 -38.92
CA ARG A 630 -8.72 0.19 -38.72
C ARG A 630 -7.86 0.72 -39.85
N ARG A 631 -8.42 1.03 -41.03
CA ARG A 631 -7.71 1.75 -42.10
C ARG A 631 -7.76 3.28 -41.96
N SER A 632 -8.51 3.83 -40.99
CA SER A 632 -8.68 5.27 -40.83
C SER A 632 -7.80 5.92 -39.76
N ALA A 633 -6.99 5.16 -39.01
CA ALA A 633 -5.95 5.75 -38.16
C ALA A 633 -4.71 6.08 -39.00
N THR A 634 -4.83 7.14 -39.81
CA THR A 634 -3.75 7.68 -40.65
C THR A 634 -2.51 8.02 -39.80
N SER A 635 -1.38 7.44 -40.21
CA SER A 635 -0.01 7.78 -39.81
C SER A 635 0.19 9.28 -39.51
N PRO A 636 0.87 9.67 -38.41
CA PRO A 636 1.18 11.06 -38.07
C PRO A 636 1.89 11.83 -39.20
N LYS A 637 2.55 11.12 -40.13
CA LYS A 637 3.25 11.74 -41.26
C LYS A 637 2.32 12.42 -42.27
N ARG A 638 1.05 12.01 -42.38
CA ARG A 638 0.11 12.60 -43.35
C ARG A 638 -0.52 13.91 -42.86
N GLN A 639 -0.66 14.06 -41.54
CA GLN A 639 -1.22 15.26 -40.92
C GLN A 639 -0.24 16.44 -40.98
N PHE A 640 1.06 16.21 -40.79
CA PHE A 640 2.09 17.23 -40.99
C PHE A 640 2.23 17.67 -42.46
N GLN A 641 2.08 16.75 -43.42
CA GLN A 641 2.08 17.12 -44.84
C GLN A 641 0.90 18.01 -45.22
N LEU A 642 -0.31 17.70 -44.75
CA LEU A 642 -1.50 18.54 -45.00
C LEU A 642 -1.38 19.93 -44.37
N ILE A 643 -0.85 20.02 -43.14
CA ILE A 643 -0.59 21.33 -42.49
C ILE A 643 0.45 22.12 -43.30
N PHE A 644 1.49 21.48 -43.83
CA PHE A 644 2.49 22.14 -44.67
C PHE A 644 1.91 22.61 -46.01
N TYR A 645 1.08 21.79 -46.68
CA TYR A 645 0.43 22.15 -47.95
C TYR A 645 -0.67 23.20 -47.81
N ILE A 646 -1.24 23.40 -46.62
CA ILE A 646 -2.24 24.45 -46.37
C ILE A 646 -1.60 25.74 -45.83
N SER A 647 -0.59 25.63 -44.96
CA SER A 647 0.09 26.80 -44.36
C SER A 647 1.02 27.51 -45.34
N LEU A 648 1.70 26.77 -46.24
CA LEU A 648 2.64 27.36 -47.20
C LEU A 648 1.95 28.27 -48.23
N PRO A 649 0.82 27.90 -48.87
CA PRO A 649 0.09 28.81 -49.76
C PRO A 649 -0.49 30.01 -49.02
N VAL A 650 -0.97 29.83 -47.79
CA VAL A 650 -1.51 30.94 -46.97
C VAL A 650 -0.41 31.94 -46.63
N LEU A 651 0.79 31.48 -46.26
CA LEU A 651 1.95 32.34 -46.03
C LEU A 651 2.41 33.09 -47.29
N ILE A 652 2.36 32.43 -48.45
CA ILE A 652 2.69 33.06 -49.74
C ILE A 652 1.65 34.13 -50.10
N ILE A 653 0.36 33.85 -49.88
CA ILE A 653 -0.73 34.80 -50.14
C ILE A 653 -0.65 35.98 -49.16
N THR A 654 -0.41 35.77 -47.87
CA THR A 654 -0.27 36.88 -46.91
C THR A 654 0.97 37.71 -47.20
N ALA A 655 2.10 37.10 -47.56
CA ALA A 655 3.29 37.84 -48.01
C ALA A 655 3.01 38.64 -49.30
N ALA A 656 2.30 38.06 -50.28
CA ALA A 656 1.92 38.76 -51.50
C ALA A 656 0.95 39.93 -51.23
N VAL A 657 0.00 39.77 -50.31
CA VAL A 657 -0.92 40.84 -49.88
C VAL A 657 -0.17 41.95 -49.14
N LEU A 658 0.79 41.61 -48.27
CA LEU A 658 1.62 42.60 -47.57
C LEU A 658 2.57 43.34 -48.52
N ILE A 659 3.15 42.66 -49.51
CA ILE A 659 3.96 43.29 -50.57
C ILE A 659 3.08 44.20 -51.44
N LYS A 660 1.85 43.79 -51.76
CA LYS A 660 0.91 44.60 -52.55
C LYS A 660 0.37 45.79 -51.76
N GLN A 661 0.13 45.64 -50.46
CA GLN A 661 -0.21 46.74 -49.55
C GLN A 661 0.97 47.70 -49.37
N GLY A 662 2.20 47.20 -49.29
CA GLY A 662 3.42 48.03 -49.29
C GLY A 662 3.55 48.85 -50.58
N LYS A 663 3.31 48.23 -51.74
CA LYS A 663 3.35 48.90 -53.06
C LYS A 663 2.21 49.91 -53.28
N ILE A 664 1.02 49.64 -52.73
CA ILE A 664 -0.11 50.58 -52.75
C ILE A 664 0.15 51.75 -51.78
N ARG A 665 0.75 51.49 -50.62
CA ARG A 665 1.13 52.54 -49.65
C ARG A 665 2.23 53.45 -50.18
N GLU A 666 3.12 52.93 -51.02
CA GLU A 666 4.16 53.70 -51.74
C GLU A 666 3.58 54.52 -52.93
N LEU A 667 2.49 54.06 -53.55
CA LEU A 667 1.77 54.81 -54.60
C LEU A 667 0.84 55.90 -54.03
N CYS A 668 0.26 55.71 -52.83
CA CYS A 668 -0.52 56.76 -52.16
C CYS A 668 0.37 57.91 -51.63
N TYR A 669 1.61 57.64 -51.23
CA TYR A 669 2.54 58.71 -50.80
C TYR A 669 3.16 59.52 -51.94
N ARG A 670 2.99 59.08 -53.20
CA ARG A 670 3.45 59.80 -54.39
C ARG A 670 2.34 60.52 -55.16
N SER A 671 1.14 60.59 -54.57
CA SER A 671 0.00 61.39 -55.06
C SER A 671 -0.21 62.67 -54.25
N ASP A 672 0.32 62.75 -53.02
CA ASP A 672 0.16 63.93 -52.14
C ASP A 672 1.32 64.93 -52.27
N THR A 673 2.23 64.75 -53.24
CA THR A 673 3.38 65.64 -53.48
C THR A 673 3.30 66.46 -54.78
N GLU A 674 2.18 66.42 -55.51
CA GLU A 674 1.99 67.21 -56.74
C GLU A 674 0.75 68.13 -56.76
N SER A 675 -0.05 68.23 -55.69
CA SER A 675 -1.22 69.13 -55.67
C SER A 675 -1.10 70.41 -54.83
N GLU A 676 0.03 70.66 -54.15
CA GLU A 676 0.26 71.92 -53.43
C GLU A 676 1.42 72.72 -54.05
N ARG A 677 1.29 73.02 -55.35
CA ARG A 677 2.04 74.11 -55.99
C ARG A 677 1.08 75.05 -56.72
N SER A 678 0.22 75.71 -55.96
CA SER A 678 -0.40 76.96 -56.41
C SER A 678 -1.03 77.70 -55.23
N VAL A 679 -0.45 78.88 -54.92
CA VAL A 679 -1.16 80.12 -54.55
C VAL A 679 -1.78 80.13 -53.14
N SER A 680 -1.59 81.08 -52.22
CA SER A 680 -0.78 82.30 -52.07
C SER A 680 -1.16 82.90 -50.70
N GLU A 681 -0.18 83.53 -50.05
CA GLU A 681 -0.30 84.78 -49.26
C GLU A 681 -1.28 84.94 -48.06
N GLU A 682 -0.64 85.31 -46.95
CA GLU A 682 -0.90 86.46 -46.08
C GLU A 682 -1.61 86.33 -44.70
N SER A 683 -0.91 86.96 -43.74
CA SER A 683 -1.34 87.53 -42.44
C SER A 683 -1.63 86.55 -41.29
N SER A 684 -1.30 86.78 -40.02
CA SER A 684 -0.52 87.81 -39.31
C SER A 684 -0.34 87.39 -37.83
N SER A 685 0.80 87.76 -37.25
CA SER A 685 1.03 88.21 -35.86
C SER A 685 0.92 87.28 -34.63
N ASN A 686 2.06 87.26 -33.89
CA ASN A 686 2.25 87.31 -32.42
C ASN A 686 1.83 86.08 -31.57
N SER A 687 2.54 85.60 -30.53
CA SER A 687 3.71 86.10 -29.75
C SER A 687 4.14 85.04 -28.69
N ARG A 688 5.46 84.99 -28.37
CA ARG A 688 6.10 84.68 -27.04
C ARG A 688 5.88 83.26 -26.43
N LEU A 689 6.77 82.58 -25.69
CA LEU A 689 8.05 82.87 -25.01
C LEU A 689 8.73 81.54 -24.55
N SER A 690 10.06 81.58 -24.34
CA SER A 690 10.90 80.82 -23.36
C SER A 690 11.02 79.27 -23.47
N SER A 691 12.13 78.58 -23.19
CA SER A 691 13.53 78.91 -22.86
C SER A 691 14.36 77.63 -22.70
N SER A 692 15.68 77.75 -22.98
CA SER A 692 16.87 77.04 -22.41
C SER A 692 16.92 75.50 -22.53
N VAL A 693 17.79 74.84 -23.31
CA VAL A 693 19.27 74.86 -23.46
C VAL A 693 20.06 74.26 -22.28
N SER A 694 20.68 73.11 -22.61
CA SER A 694 21.96 72.50 -22.20
C SER A 694 22.18 71.90 -20.80
N ASN A 695 22.61 70.63 -20.80
CA ASN A 695 23.92 70.16 -20.29
C ASN A 695 24.12 68.68 -20.68
N SER A 696 25.11 68.39 -21.56
CA SER A 696 26.39 67.68 -21.27
C SER A 696 26.22 66.23 -20.80
N LEU A 697 26.93 65.22 -21.32
CA LEU A 697 28.17 65.12 -22.10
C LEU A 697 28.15 63.78 -22.86
#